data_AF-G5H801-F1
#
_entry.id   AF-G5H801-F1
#
_cell.length_a   1.000
_cell.length_b   1.000
_cell.length_c   1.000
_cell.angle_alpha   90.00
_cell.angle_beta   90.00
_cell.angle_gamma   90.00
#
_symmetry.space_group_name_H-M   'P 1'
#
loop_
_entity.id
_entity.type
_entity.pdbx_description
1 polymer ?
#
loop_
_entity_poly.entity_id
_entity_poly.type
_entity_poly.pdbx_seq_one_letter_code
_entity_poly.pdbx_strand_id
1 'polypeptide(L)'
;MVLSRQFAAILFVWPLFGEVIYAQSHTLKGSVVDELRRPVTAVSCVLRSSTDSLFVQSTLSDENGDFIFADIGNGAYTLYLNHMSYKLQTISVEINNQDQIFEQPYTLQQQENLIDEVVVTAERPTVKLVDQKLVYDVTVLKDNKIISNAFDLLRHIPNLVGSGDDLKLVGSSNYAILIDGKPSSLTKGQMIQTLKTMSASRVADVEIMYSAPPQYNVQGAAINIVLKNDAQSPETPPLQGEVAAEYTQGHYPGYGIRANLFYNKSSYKVDLTVGAKTSKEWNRNKMDAVHQLQENRYDISLDDERIYKFSDLDLRLNVLRTLSRGSTLSLTYTGNLNRRTGYQASNSVFIENSDLYEHVKSRVDKEIDTDFHNIRFDYSSSKRLSLGVEYTLFHDPTKELYKEFDTEYQSIVTEYRTKTKQNINKILVYLNHELSLGKDWKLNYGIKASYSANRNNYDYFKVVSATSPDSISHIKQQEDNYSAYVGFSKKINDKLSAQASLSGGFYRGTIDYGDREQTLWSDFQLFVNANLAYVPSPKHTLQLSFSSEIQYPPYWALSNNGFRLNTYTILLGNPSLKFARKYNAQLVYVINQKYTLMAYNSYVPNYFTQVPYQSQDALQNIIQMVNLDYQNIYGIVGIVPFRVKKFLESQLTVNFFRQTDKDNDFHGLRFRNSHNSFIIQLDNTFNISSKPDIKGELSGYYISGGIQGIYDIEHFYSIAAGIKWQTNNKRIEVGAKVDDIFRTTNVTLRTNYQNQNIKMRDYADTPFFRFNVSYRFGNYSGKEKSTVDKSRFGR
;
A
#
# COMPACT_ATOMS: atom_id res chain seq x y z
N MET A 1 46.37 33.07 52.49
CA MET A 1 45.09 32.35 52.73
C MET A 1 45.39 30.87 52.47
N VAL A 2 46.04 30.11 53.36
CA VAL A 2 45.58 29.58 54.68
C VAL A 2 44.24 28.85 54.48
N LEU A 3 44.06 27.53 54.64
CA LEU A 3 44.78 26.47 55.38
C LEU A 3 44.38 25.08 54.84
N SER A 4 45.30 24.12 55.01
CA SER A 4 45.13 22.66 54.93
C SER A 4 44.58 22.06 56.23
N ARG A 5 44.06 20.82 56.20
CA ARG A 5 43.98 19.80 57.30
C ARG A 5 43.27 18.55 56.75
N GLN A 6 43.88 17.38 56.56
CA GLN A 6 44.33 16.36 57.53
C GLN A 6 43.35 16.09 58.68
N PHE A 7 42.76 14.89 58.70
CA PHE A 7 42.18 14.28 59.90
C PHE A 7 42.69 12.84 60.05
N ALA A 8 43.38 12.63 61.17
CA ALA A 8 43.93 11.37 61.64
C ALA A 8 42.92 10.62 62.51
N ALA A 9 43.13 9.31 62.60
CA ALA A 9 42.41 8.35 63.41
C ALA A 9 42.52 8.61 64.92
N ILE A 10 41.44 8.37 65.66
CA ILE A 10 41.45 8.17 67.12
C ILE A 10 40.64 6.89 67.40
N LEU A 11 41.34 5.87 67.90
CA LEU A 11 40.78 4.68 68.53
C LEU A 11 40.18 5.05 69.88
N PHE A 12 38.96 4.59 70.16
CA PHE A 12 38.39 4.53 71.50
C PHE A 12 38.25 3.06 71.89
N VAL A 13 39.00 2.63 72.91
CA VAL A 13 38.93 1.31 73.53
C VAL A 13 37.95 1.40 74.71
N TRP A 14 36.93 0.55 74.72
CA TRP A 14 36.06 0.33 75.89
C TRP A 14 36.13 -1.14 76.32
N PRO A 15 36.27 -1.45 77.62
CA PRO A 15 36.44 -2.80 78.11
C PRO A 15 35.09 -3.53 78.22
N LEU A 16 35.10 -4.77 77.72
CA LEU A 16 34.05 -5.79 77.84
C LEU A 16 33.95 -6.28 79.30
N PHE A 17 32.77 -6.14 79.90
CA PHE A 17 32.28 -7.06 80.94
C PHE A 17 31.25 -7.98 80.27
N GLY A 18 31.60 -9.25 80.09
CA GLY A 18 30.71 -10.27 79.55
C GLY A 18 30.01 -11.03 80.68
N GLU A 19 28.71 -10.80 80.85
CA GLU A 19 27.83 -11.81 81.46
C GLU A 19 27.39 -12.78 80.36
N VAL A 20 27.73 -14.05 80.52
CA VAL A 20 27.23 -15.12 79.65
C VAL A 20 25.82 -15.45 80.10
N ILE A 21 24.84 -14.82 79.46
CA ILE A 21 23.44 -15.25 79.51
C ILE A 21 23.30 -16.37 78.48
N TYR A 22 23.04 -17.60 78.93
CA TYR A 22 22.65 -18.70 78.05
C TYR A 22 21.27 -18.38 77.47
N ALA A 23 21.23 -17.88 76.23
CA ALA A 23 20.00 -17.86 75.45
C ALA A 23 19.63 -19.31 75.12
N GLN A 24 18.47 -19.78 75.59
CA GLN A 24 17.90 -21.04 75.14
C GLN A 24 17.46 -20.84 73.69
N SER A 25 18.17 -21.47 72.78
CA SER A 25 17.95 -21.37 71.35
C SER A 25 17.30 -22.69 70.89
N HIS A 26 16.21 -22.58 70.13
CA HIS A 26 15.39 -23.72 69.70
C HIS A 26 15.44 -23.87 68.18
N THR A 27 15.15 -25.07 67.72
CA THR A 27 15.11 -25.41 66.30
C THR A 27 13.66 -25.59 65.84
N LEU A 28 13.32 -25.02 64.69
CA LEU A 28 12.07 -25.27 63.97
C LEU A 28 12.38 -26.08 62.71
N LYS A 29 11.81 -27.28 62.57
CA LYS A 29 11.99 -28.15 61.40
C LYS A 29 10.65 -28.53 60.77
N GLY A 30 10.60 -28.62 59.46
CA GLY A 30 9.45 -29.14 58.73
C GLY A 30 9.80 -29.44 57.28
N SER A 31 8.81 -29.92 56.52
CA SER A 31 8.98 -30.26 55.11
C SER A 31 7.79 -29.81 54.27
N VAL A 32 8.00 -29.69 52.96
CA VAL A 32 7.02 -29.12 52.03
C VAL A 32 6.87 -30.01 50.80
N VAL A 33 5.63 -30.33 50.44
CA VAL A 33 5.28 -31.19 49.30
C VAL A 33 4.21 -30.55 48.41
N ASP A 34 4.10 -31.02 47.17
CA ASP A 34 3.01 -30.66 46.26
C ASP A 34 1.75 -31.52 46.49
N GLU A 35 0.66 -31.21 45.78
CA GLU A 35 -0.61 -31.96 45.86
C GLU A 35 -0.47 -33.45 45.45
N LEU A 36 0.61 -33.82 44.75
CA LEU A 36 0.95 -35.19 44.37
C LEU A 36 1.94 -35.84 45.36
N ARG A 37 2.16 -35.23 46.53
CA ARG A 37 3.10 -35.66 47.59
C ARG A 37 4.57 -35.75 47.15
N ARG A 38 4.97 -34.96 46.16
CA ARG A 38 6.39 -34.83 45.76
C ARG A 38 7.03 -33.68 46.53
N PRO A 39 8.29 -33.81 46.96
CA PRO A 39 9.04 -32.71 47.58
C PRO A 39 9.05 -31.45 46.72
N VAL A 40 8.85 -30.28 47.34
CA VAL A 40 9.02 -28.98 46.68
C VAL A 40 10.32 -28.35 47.16
N THR A 41 11.30 -28.30 46.27
CA THR A 41 12.60 -27.68 46.52
C THR A 41 12.56 -26.16 46.38
N ALA A 42 13.48 -25.46 47.03
CA ALA A 42 13.67 -24.01 46.95
C ALA A 42 12.44 -23.16 47.34
N VAL A 43 11.59 -23.67 48.22
CA VAL A 43 10.53 -22.88 48.87
C VAL A 43 11.17 -21.88 49.82
N SER A 44 10.85 -20.60 49.68
CA SER A 44 11.27 -19.56 50.62
C SER A 44 10.44 -19.65 51.89
N CYS A 45 11.05 -20.18 52.94
CA CYS A 45 10.48 -20.28 54.27
C CYS A 45 10.91 -19.06 55.07
N VAL A 46 9.97 -18.18 55.44
CA VAL A 46 10.24 -16.96 56.19
C VAL A 46 9.50 -16.98 57.51
N LEU A 47 10.23 -16.86 58.61
CA LEU A 47 9.67 -16.78 59.95
C LEU A 47 9.56 -15.32 60.38
N ARG A 48 8.38 -14.91 60.84
CA ARG A 48 8.13 -13.58 61.40
C ARG A 48 7.52 -13.69 62.79
N SER A 49 7.77 -12.71 63.64
CA SER A 49 7.10 -12.58 64.93
C SER A 49 5.60 -12.31 64.72
N SER A 50 4.74 -13.06 65.41
CA SER A 50 3.28 -12.89 65.31
C SER A 50 2.77 -11.65 66.05
N THR A 51 3.57 -11.02 66.90
CA THR A 51 3.16 -9.85 67.70
C THR A 51 3.37 -8.52 66.97
N ASP A 52 4.47 -8.38 66.23
CA ASP A 52 4.86 -7.13 65.57
C ASP A 52 5.18 -7.31 64.07
N SER A 53 5.02 -8.53 63.53
CA SER A 53 5.33 -8.87 62.14
C SER A 53 6.79 -8.65 61.72
N LEU A 54 7.71 -8.44 62.68
CA LEU A 54 9.13 -8.27 62.37
C LEU A 54 9.71 -9.57 61.79
N PHE A 55 10.60 -9.39 60.81
CA PHE A 55 11.36 -10.49 60.23
C PHE A 55 12.30 -11.09 61.28
N VAL A 56 12.23 -12.41 61.46
CA VAL A 56 13.09 -13.15 62.39
C VAL A 56 14.21 -13.84 61.63
N GLN A 57 13.85 -14.73 60.69
CA GLN A 57 14.81 -15.52 59.93
C GLN A 57 14.18 -16.02 58.63
N SER A 58 14.99 -16.42 57.66
CA SER A 58 14.55 -17.11 56.45
C SER A 58 15.48 -18.25 56.08
N THR A 59 14.92 -19.31 55.51
CA THR A 59 15.66 -20.45 54.95
C THR A 59 15.00 -20.90 53.64
N LEU A 60 15.62 -21.84 52.95
CA LEU A 60 15.06 -22.49 51.76
C LEU A 60 14.80 -23.97 52.05
N SER A 61 13.78 -24.55 51.43
CA SER A 61 13.64 -26.01 51.40
C SER A 61 14.71 -26.66 50.51
N ASP A 62 15.25 -27.79 50.96
CA ASP A 62 16.28 -28.54 50.23
C ASP A 62 15.70 -29.42 49.10
N GLU A 63 16.50 -30.33 48.55
CA GLU A 63 16.08 -31.26 47.47
C GLU A 63 15.03 -32.29 47.95
N ASN A 64 14.97 -32.57 49.25
CA ASN A 64 13.97 -33.44 49.88
C ASN A 64 12.74 -32.66 50.37
N GLY A 65 12.72 -31.34 50.18
CA GLY A 65 11.65 -30.45 50.61
C GLY A 65 11.72 -30.05 52.08
N ASP A 66 12.82 -30.38 52.77
CA ASP A 66 13.00 -30.12 54.20
C ASP A 66 13.55 -28.70 54.44
N PHE A 67 13.09 -28.03 55.50
CA PHE A 67 13.59 -26.74 55.95
C PHE A 67 13.90 -26.74 57.45
N ILE A 68 14.94 -25.99 57.83
CA ILE A 68 15.39 -25.88 59.21
C ILE A 68 15.69 -24.42 59.54
N PHE A 69 15.15 -23.96 60.65
CA PHE A 69 15.56 -22.73 61.33
C PHE A 69 16.23 -23.10 62.64
N ALA A 70 17.46 -22.64 62.84
CA ALA A 70 18.21 -22.81 64.09
C ALA A 70 18.26 -21.50 64.85
N ASP A 71 18.44 -21.61 66.16
CA ASP A 71 18.63 -20.51 67.10
C ASP A 71 17.43 -19.55 67.27
N ILE A 72 16.22 -20.10 67.28
CA ILE A 72 14.98 -19.33 67.48
C ILE A 72 14.66 -19.24 68.98
N GLY A 73 14.38 -18.03 69.48
CA GLY A 73 13.91 -17.83 70.85
C GLY A 73 12.45 -18.24 71.07
N ASN A 74 12.01 -18.31 72.32
CA ASN A 74 10.59 -18.56 72.62
C ASN A 74 9.69 -17.44 72.13
N GLY A 75 8.50 -17.80 71.64
CA GLY A 75 7.51 -16.83 71.18
C GLY A 75 6.51 -17.40 70.18
N ALA A 76 5.54 -16.56 69.82
CA ALA A 76 4.58 -16.84 68.77
C ALA A 76 5.11 -16.27 67.44
N TYR A 77 5.16 -17.13 66.43
CA TYR A 77 5.67 -16.85 65.10
C TYR A 77 4.65 -17.20 64.02
N THR A 78 4.85 -16.60 62.85
CA THR A 78 4.13 -16.91 61.63
C THR A 78 5.15 -17.31 60.57
N LEU A 79 5.05 -18.56 60.10
CA LEU A 79 5.85 -19.13 59.04
C LEU A 79 5.15 -18.91 57.70
N TYR A 80 5.84 -18.25 56.78
CA TYR A 80 5.42 -18.05 55.40
C TYR A 80 6.19 -19.00 54.49
N LEU A 81 5.47 -19.84 53.77
CA LEU A 81 6.02 -20.72 52.72
C LEU A 81 5.68 -20.10 51.36
N ASN A 82 6.68 -19.52 50.71
CA ASN A 82 6.53 -18.80 49.45
C ASN A 82 7.31 -19.47 48.32
N HIS A 83 6.63 -19.77 47.22
CA HIS A 83 7.25 -20.36 46.03
C HIS A 83 6.56 -19.84 44.78
N MET A 84 7.31 -19.60 43.69
CA MET A 84 6.79 -18.95 42.48
C MET A 84 5.60 -19.67 41.83
N SER A 85 5.55 -21.00 41.94
CA SER A 85 4.53 -21.84 41.29
C SER A 85 3.34 -22.20 42.19
N TYR A 86 3.35 -21.81 43.47
CA TYR A 86 2.35 -22.20 44.47
C TYR A 86 1.79 -20.99 45.21
N LYS A 87 0.58 -21.11 45.74
CA LYS A 87 -0.02 -20.06 46.58
C LYS A 87 0.80 -19.90 47.86
N LEU A 88 0.96 -18.65 48.30
CA LEU A 88 1.57 -18.34 49.60
C LEU A 88 0.80 -19.06 50.71
N GLN A 89 1.48 -19.92 51.45
CA GLN A 89 0.92 -20.60 52.63
C GLN A 89 1.46 -19.95 53.90
N THR A 90 0.58 -19.70 54.86
CA THR A 90 0.91 -19.06 56.14
C THR A 90 0.51 -19.99 57.28
N ILE A 91 1.43 -20.23 58.21
CA ILE A 91 1.29 -21.19 59.31
C ILE A 91 1.64 -20.49 60.62
N SER A 92 0.77 -20.55 61.63
CA SER A 92 1.10 -20.06 62.97
C SER A 92 1.91 -21.11 63.75
N VAL A 93 2.98 -20.68 64.41
CA VAL A 93 3.93 -21.53 65.13
C VAL A 93 4.16 -20.94 66.52
N GLU A 94 4.15 -21.76 67.56
CA GLU A 94 4.46 -21.33 68.93
C GLU A 94 5.65 -22.15 69.45
N ILE A 95 6.69 -21.48 69.95
CA ILE A 95 7.90 -22.14 70.48
C ILE A 95 7.96 -21.86 71.98
N ASN A 96 7.84 -22.93 72.78
CA ASN A 96 7.73 -22.90 74.23
C ASN A 96 8.76 -23.84 74.89
N ASN A 97 9.99 -23.38 75.07
CA ASN A 97 11.11 -24.06 75.74
C ASN A 97 11.49 -25.44 75.15
N GLN A 98 11.07 -25.75 73.92
CA GLN A 98 11.36 -27.01 73.21
C GLN A 98 11.47 -26.76 71.70
N ASP A 99 12.25 -27.61 71.02
CA ASP A 99 12.31 -27.64 69.56
C ASP A 99 10.93 -27.98 68.97
N GLN A 100 10.57 -27.34 67.88
CA GLN A 100 9.31 -27.57 67.18
C GLN A 100 9.59 -28.32 65.88
N ILE A 101 9.07 -29.55 65.78
CA ILE A 101 9.22 -30.40 64.59
C ILE A 101 7.83 -30.70 64.02
N PHE A 102 7.60 -30.33 62.77
CA PHE A 102 6.40 -30.72 62.05
C PHE A 102 6.55 -32.13 61.49
N GLU A 103 5.79 -33.09 62.05
CA GLU A 103 5.84 -34.50 61.65
C GLU A 103 5.20 -34.79 60.29
N GLN A 104 4.36 -33.89 59.80
CA GLN A 104 3.69 -34.01 58.49
C GLN A 104 4.13 -32.87 57.58
N PRO A 105 4.37 -33.14 56.28
CA PRO A 105 4.74 -32.11 55.34
C PRO A 105 3.57 -31.16 55.06
N TYR A 106 3.88 -29.88 54.84
CA TYR A 106 2.91 -28.90 54.35
C TYR A 106 2.68 -29.06 52.86
N THR A 107 1.42 -29.28 52.47
CA THR A 107 1.04 -29.40 51.07
C THR A 107 0.77 -28.02 50.46
N LEU A 108 1.60 -27.62 49.50
CA LEU A 108 1.42 -26.38 48.74
C LEU A 108 0.41 -26.56 47.62
N GLN A 109 -0.54 -25.63 47.52
CA GLN A 109 -1.52 -25.60 46.43
C GLN A 109 -0.94 -24.88 45.21
N GLN A 110 -1.06 -25.49 44.03
CA GLN A 110 -0.55 -24.90 42.79
C GLN A 110 -1.30 -23.60 42.48
N GLN A 111 -0.58 -22.53 42.17
CA GLN A 111 -1.20 -21.26 41.79
C GLN A 111 -1.39 -21.22 40.27
N GLU A 112 -2.63 -21.33 39.81
CA GLU A 112 -3.00 -20.91 38.46
C GLU A 112 -3.14 -19.38 38.45
N ASN A 113 -2.08 -18.64 38.12
CA ASN A 113 -2.24 -17.28 37.61
C ASN A 113 -1.06 -16.89 36.72
N LEU A 114 -1.39 -16.61 35.46
CA LEU A 114 -0.56 -15.84 34.55
C LEU A 114 -0.20 -14.52 35.23
N ILE A 115 1.10 -14.26 35.35
CA ILE A 115 1.59 -12.93 35.73
C ILE A 115 1.04 -11.96 34.68
N ASP A 116 0.24 -10.98 35.10
CA ASP A 116 -0.07 -9.81 34.28
C ASP A 116 1.26 -9.08 34.06
N GLU A 117 1.95 -9.47 32.99
CA GLU A 117 3.17 -8.82 32.53
C GLU A 117 2.82 -7.34 32.34
N VAL A 118 3.51 -6.46 33.08
CA VAL A 118 3.56 -5.04 32.74
C VAL A 118 4.32 -4.95 31.42
N VAL A 119 3.63 -5.24 30.32
CA VAL A 119 4.12 -5.04 28.98
C VAL A 119 4.29 -3.54 28.85
N VAL A 120 5.55 -3.09 28.86
CA VAL A 120 5.90 -1.74 28.42
C VAL A 120 5.42 -1.62 26.98
N THR A 121 4.22 -1.10 26.81
CA THR A 121 3.53 -0.91 25.54
C THR A 121 4.11 0.33 24.88
N ALA A 122 5.36 0.23 24.43
CA ALA A 122 5.91 1.21 23.51
C ALA A 122 5.13 1.13 22.19
N GLU A 123 4.46 2.22 21.80
CA GLU A 123 3.79 2.35 20.51
C GLU A 123 4.85 2.13 19.41
N ARG A 124 4.70 1.06 18.61
CA ARG A 124 5.64 0.77 17.53
C ARG A 124 5.54 1.89 16.49
N PRO A 125 6.67 2.47 16.03
CA PRO A 125 6.67 3.51 15.02
C PRO A 125 6.04 2.99 13.73
N THR A 126 5.04 3.71 13.22
CA THR A 126 4.31 3.36 12.01
C THR A 126 5.11 3.63 10.74
N VAL A 127 6.09 4.54 10.81
CA VAL A 127 6.95 4.91 9.69
C VAL A 127 8.40 5.13 10.13
N LYS A 128 9.35 4.66 9.33
CA LYS A 128 10.79 4.91 9.51
C LYS A 128 11.43 5.32 8.20
N LEU A 129 12.45 6.17 8.27
CA LEU A 129 13.32 6.40 7.13
C LEU A 129 14.47 5.38 7.17
N VAL A 130 14.55 4.49 6.19
CA VAL A 130 15.62 3.50 6.05
C VAL A 130 16.15 3.58 4.63
N ASP A 131 17.47 3.78 4.48
CA ASP A 131 18.12 3.94 3.18
C ASP A 131 17.38 4.91 2.23
N GLN A 132 16.92 6.04 2.80
CA GLN A 132 16.17 7.10 2.10
C GLN A 132 14.78 6.70 1.58
N LYS A 133 14.19 5.64 2.14
CA LYS A 133 12.82 5.21 1.90
C LYS A 133 11.99 5.39 3.15
N LEU A 134 10.73 5.79 3.00
CA LEU A 134 9.75 5.72 4.07
C LEU A 134 9.20 4.30 4.14
N VAL A 135 9.60 3.55 5.15
CA VAL A 135 9.15 2.18 5.39
C VAL A 135 7.97 2.21 6.35
N TYR A 136 6.82 1.75 5.88
CA TYR A 136 5.61 1.58 6.66
C TYR A 136 5.49 0.12 7.09
N ASP A 137 5.51 -0.11 8.41
CA ASP A 137 5.27 -1.43 8.98
C ASP A 137 3.78 -1.74 8.89
N VAL A 138 3.48 -2.66 7.98
CA VAL A 138 2.11 -3.03 7.64
C VAL A 138 1.46 -3.88 8.73
N THR A 139 2.24 -4.58 9.56
CA THR A 139 1.69 -5.43 10.62
C THR A 139 0.89 -4.61 11.63
N VAL A 140 1.36 -3.40 11.92
CA VAL A 140 0.66 -2.43 12.77
C VAL A 140 -0.62 -1.92 12.11
N LEU A 141 -0.60 -1.70 10.79
CA LEU A 141 -1.75 -1.18 10.04
C LEU A 141 -2.87 -2.23 9.85
N LYS A 142 -2.51 -3.50 9.66
CA LYS A 142 -3.46 -4.61 9.41
C LYS A 142 -4.24 -5.05 10.62
N ASP A 143 -3.59 -5.10 11.78
CA ASP A 143 -4.24 -5.68 12.96
C ASP A 143 -5.53 -4.92 13.28
N ASN A 144 -5.56 -3.61 13.05
CA ASN A 144 -6.72 -2.78 13.40
C ASN A 144 -7.71 -2.55 12.24
N LYS A 145 -7.31 -2.69 10.96
CA LYS A 145 -8.14 -2.31 9.81
C LYS A 145 -8.76 -3.47 9.00
N ILE A 146 -9.82 -3.24 8.23
CA ILE A 146 -10.47 -4.21 7.33
C ILE A 146 -9.70 -4.23 6.01
N ILE A 147 -8.66 -5.05 5.94
CA ILE A 147 -7.75 -5.10 4.79
C ILE A 147 -7.76 -6.50 4.18
N SER A 148 -8.43 -6.65 3.03
CA SER A 148 -8.62 -7.96 2.40
C SER A 148 -7.41 -8.40 1.54
N ASN A 149 -6.83 -7.47 0.79
CA ASN A 149 -5.76 -7.73 -0.18
C ASN A 149 -4.66 -6.65 -0.14
N ALA A 150 -3.58 -6.88 -0.86
CA ALA A 150 -2.42 -5.98 -0.88
C ALA A 150 -2.73 -4.60 -1.49
N PHE A 151 -3.72 -4.49 -2.39
CA PHE A 151 -4.15 -3.20 -2.92
C PHE A 151 -4.98 -2.40 -1.90
N ASP A 152 -5.92 -3.03 -1.22
CA ASP A 152 -6.67 -2.41 -0.11
C ASP A 152 -5.73 -1.90 0.98
N LEU A 153 -4.62 -2.63 1.24
CA LEU A 153 -3.58 -2.18 2.16
C LEU A 153 -2.98 -0.84 1.74
N LEU A 154 -2.70 -0.65 0.45
CA LEU A 154 -2.15 0.60 -0.05
C LEU A 154 -3.08 1.78 0.22
N ARG A 155 -4.41 1.58 0.18
CA ARG A 155 -5.38 2.65 0.50
C ARG A 155 -5.29 3.17 1.93
N HIS A 156 -4.67 2.40 2.84
CA HIS A 156 -4.46 2.80 4.22
C HIS A 156 -3.05 3.34 4.51
N ILE A 157 -2.20 3.43 3.48
CA ILE A 157 -0.88 4.06 3.61
C ILE A 157 -1.07 5.57 3.56
N PRO A 158 -0.57 6.34 4.55
CA PRO A 158 -0.93 7.75 4.72
C PRO A 158 -0.64 8.69 3.54
N ASN A 159 0.36 8.36 2.72
CA ASN A 159 0.76 9.16 1.57
C ASN A 159 -0.01 8.81 0.29
N LEU A 160 -0.96 7.87 0.35
CA LEU A 160 -1.75 7.44 -0.79
C LEU A 160 -3.18 7.95 -0.62
N VAL A 161 -3.64 8.69 -1.62
CA VAL A 161 -5.00 9.26 -1.68
C VAL A 161 -5.64 8.87 -2.99
N GLY A 162 -6.95 8.67 -2.99
CA GLY A 162 -7.66 8.28 -4.21
C GLY A 162 -8.96 7.55 -3.95
N SER A 163 -9.71 7.33 -5.01
CA SER A 163 -10.97 6.59 -4.99
C SER A 163 -10.91 5.41 -5.96
N GLY A 164 -11.63 4.33 -5.63
CA GLY A 164 -11.62 3.12 -6.45
C GLY A 164 -10.21 2.58 -6.66
N ASP A 165 -9.81 2.44 -7.93
CA ASP A 165 -8.50 1.92 -8.32
C ASP A 165 -7.47 3.01 -8.60
N ASP A 166 -7.87 4.28 -8.67
CA ASP A 166 -6.93 5.36 -8.91
C ASP A 166 -6.32 5.89 -7.61
N LEU A 167 -5.32 5.17 -7.11
CA LEU A 167 -4.46 5.66 -6.04
C LEU A 167 -3.43 6.64 -6.60
N LYS A 168 -3.22 7.74 -5.89
CA LYS A 168 -2.20 8.77 -6.17
C LYS A 168 -1.27 8.89 -4.97
N LEU A 169 0.02 9.05 -5.25
CA LEU A 169 1.01 9.35 -4.24
C LEU A 169 1.03 10.86 -4.02
N VAL A 170 0.76 11.31 -2.80
CA VAL A 170 0.74 12.75 -2.51
C VAL A 170 2.12 13.34 -2.82
N GLY A 171 2.15 14.46 -3.56
CA GLY A 171 3.38 15.08 -4.02
C GLY A 171 4.04 14.45 -5.25
N SER A 172 3.48 13.36 -5.79
CA SER A 172 3.88 12.83 -7.10
C SER A 172 2.68 12.35 -7.92
N SER A 173 2.43 12.99 -9.07
CA SER A 173 1.37 12.61 -10.00
C SER A 173 1.54 11.23 -10.65
N ASN A 174 2.73 10.63 -10.57
CA ASN A 174 3.03 9.30 -11.13
C ASN A 174 3.94 8.52 -10.17
N TYR A 175 3.79 7.20 -10.13
CA TYR A 175 4.67 6.32 -9.37
C TYR A 175 4.70 4.93 -9.97
N ALA A 176 5.85 4.25 -9.85
CA ALA A 176 5.97 2.83 -10.16
C ALA A 176 5.58 1.97 -8.96
N ILE A 177 5.06 0.77 -9.21
CA ILE A 177 4.85 -0.24 -8.17
C ILE A 177 5.86 -1.36 -8.38
N LEU A 178 6.57 -1.71 -7.30
CA LEU A 178 7.57 -2.76 -7.25
C LEU A 178 7.09 -3.86 -6.30
N ILE A 179 7.49 -5.10 -6.57
CA ILE A 179 7.35 -6.22 -5.63
C ILE A 179 8.76 -6.72 -5.31
N ASP A 180 9.16 -6.71 -4.04
CA ASP A 180 10.50 -7.07 -3.58
C ASP A 180 11.64 -6.32 -4.31
N GLY A 181 11.42 -5.04 -4.59
CA GLY A 181 12.40 -4.15 -5.23
C GLY A 181 12.59 -4.40 -6.73
N LYS A 182 11.73 -5.21 -7.35
CA LYS A 182 11.86 -5.61 -8.74
C LYS A 182 10.99 -4.74 -9.66
N PRO A 183 11.57 -4.05 -10.68
CA PRO A 183 10.80 -3.26 -11.67
C PRO A 183 9.87 -4.14 -12.47
N SER A 184 8.73 -3.66 -12.94
CA SER A 184 7.88 -4.47 -13.83
C SER A 184 7.55 -3.72 -15.11
N SER A 185 7.38 -4.46 -16.20
CA SER A 185 6.82 -3.93 -17.45
C SER A 185 5.28 -3.92 -17.47
N LEU A 186 4.63 -4.48 -16.44
CA LEU A 186 3.19 -4.39 -16.23
C LEU A 186 2.77 -2.92 -16.16
N THR A 187 1.61 -2.63 -16.74
CA THR A 187 0.94 -1.33 -16.55
C THR A 187 0.50 -1.17 -15.08
N LYS A 188 0.26 0.08 -14.64
CA LYS A 188 -0.29 0.37 -13.30
C LYS A 188 -1.56 -0.45 -13.03
N GLY A 189 -2.47 -0.52 -14.02
CA GLY A 189 -3.72 -1.29 -13.91
C GLY A 189 -3.48 -2.78 -13.72
N GLN A 190 -2.61 -3.41 -14.52
CA GLN A 190 -2.25 -4.83 -14.38
C GLN A 190 -1.60 -5.14 -13.03
N MET A 191 -0.74 -4.24 -12.54
CA MET A 191 -0.14 -4.40 -11.22
C MET A 191 -1.19 -4.28 -10.12
N ILE A 192 -2.14 -3.34 -10.22
CA ILE A 192 -3.27 -3.22 -9.27
C ILE A 192 -4.09 -4.51 -9.25
N GLN A 193 -4.40 -5.11 -10.40
CA GLN A 193 -5.10 -6.40 -10.43
C GLN A 193 -4.29 -7.52 -9.75
N THR A 194 -2.98 -7.56 -9.99
CA THR A 194 -2.07 -8.49 -9.30
C THR A 194 -2.12 -8.31 -7.77
N LEU A 195 -2.19 -7.07 -7.29
CA LEU A 195 -2.26 -6.77 -5.86
C LEU A 195 -3.63 -7.04 -5.23
N LYS A 196 -4.72 -6.95 -6.00
CA LYS A 196 -6.07 -7.30 -5.54
C LYS A 196 -6.23 -8.79 -5.27
N THR A 197 -5.45 -9.64 -5.96
CA THR A 197 -5.47 -11.09 -5.75
C THR A 197 -4.43 -11.57 -4.74
N MET A 198 -3.46 -10.71 -4.40
CA MET A 198 -2.48 -10.98 -3.35
C MET A 198 -3.09 -10.72 -1.96
N SER A 199 -3.09 -11.74 -1.09
CA SER A 199 -3.48 -11.58 0.31
C SER A 199 -2.72 -10.44 0.98
N ALA A 200 -3.45 -9.58 1.70
CA ALA A 200 -2.84 -8.52 2.49
C ALA A 200 -1.78 -9.13 3.41
N SER A 201 -2.10 -10.20 4.15
CA SER A 201 -1.20 -10.82 5.15
C SER A 201 0.15 -11.30 4.60
N ARG A 202 0.33 -11.40 3.27
CA ARG A 202 1.61 -11.69 2.64
C ARG A 202 2.59 -10.51 2.69
N VAL A 203 2.09 -9.28 2.71
CA VAL A 203 2.92 -8.06 2.70
C VAL A 203 3.55 -7.85 4.08
N ALA A 204 4.87 -7.72 4.14
CA ALA A 204 5.60 -7.37 5.36
C ALA A 204 5.62 -5.85 5.57
N ASP A 205 6.03 -5.12 4.53
CA ASP A 205 6.24 -3.68 4.56
C ASP A 205 5.81 -3.04 3.24
N VAL A 206 5.46 -1.76 3.31
CA VAL A 206 5.34 -0.90 2.13
C VAL A 206 6.39 0.18 2.22
N GLU A 207 7.30 0.22 1.25
CA GLU A 207 8.33 1.27 1.16
C GLU A 207 7.89 2.33 0.14
N ILE A 208 7.91 3.60 0.53
CA ILE A 208 7.69 4.74 -0.36
C ILE A 208 9.02 5.42 -0.64
N MET A 209 9.32 5.57 -1.92
CA MET A 209 10.44 6.32 -2.45
C MET A 209 9.90 7.45 -3.31
N TYR A 210 10.08 8.69 -2.89
CA TYR A 210 9.67 9.83 -3.71
C TYR A 210 10.65 10.14 -4.86
N SER A 211 11.91 9.76 -4.66
CA SER A 211 12.93 9.67 -5.70
C SER A 211 13.58 8.30 -5.57
N ALA A 212 13.10 7.36 -6.38
CA ALA A 212 13.59 5.99 -6.39
C ALA A 212 15.02 5.95 -6.95
N PRO A 213 15.97 5.33 -6.23
CA PRO A 213 17.31 5.14 -6.74
C PRO A 213 17.32 4.33 -8.06
N PRO A 214 18.16 4.67 -9.05
CA PRO A 214 18.15 4.02 -10.35
C PRO A 214 18.38 2.49 -10.34
N GLN A 215 18.96 1.92 -9.27
CA GLN A 215 19.09 0.47 -9.12
C GLN A 215 17.75 -0.28 -9.05
N TYR A 216 16.65 0.42 -8.77
CA TYR A 216 15.30 -0.13 -8.87
C TYR A 216 14.78 -0.14 -10.32
N ASN A 217 15.55 0.37 -11.29
CA ASN A 217 15.22 0.46 -12.72
C ASN A 217 13.91 1.21 -13.02
N VAL A 218 13.52 2.12 -12.12
CA VAL A 218 12.37 3.01 -12.23
C VAL A 218 12.86 4.45 -12.16
N GLN A 219 12.08 5.36 -12.73
CA GLN A 219 12.32 6.80 -12.67
C GLN A 219 11.27 7.43 -11.76
N GLY A 220 11.63 8.54 -11.10
CA GLY A 220 10.73 9.26 -10.21
C GLY A 220 10.33 8.47 -8.97
N ALA A 221 9.07 8.59 -8.56
CA ALA A 221 8.59 7.96 -7.35
C ALA A 221 8.26 6.46 -7.54
N ALA A 222 8.42 5.66 -6.48
CA ALA A 222 8.07 4.26 -6.47
C ALA A 222 7.52 3.80 -5.11
N ILE A 223 6.59 2.86 -5.18
CA ILE A 223 6.04 2.14 -4.03
C ILE A 223 6.51 0.71 -4.14
N ASN A 224 7.31 0.25 -3.18
CA ASN A 224 7.78 -1.12 -3.12
C ASN A 224 6.99 -1.92 -2.09
N ILE A 225 6.39 -3.03 -2.54
CA ILE A 225 5.66 -3.98 -1.72
C ILE A 225 6.62 -5.08 -1.36
N VAL A 226 7.02 -5.13 -0.10
CA VAL A 226 7.95 -6.13 0.42
C VAL A 226 7.12 -7.30 0.93
N LEU A 227 7.34 -8.48 0.36
CA LEU A 227 6.66 -9.69 0.79
C LEU A 227 7.38 -10.30 1.99
N LYS A 228 6.62 -10.97 2.86
CA LYS A 228 7.20 -11.67 4.02
C LYS A 228 8.28 -12.65 3.55
N ASN A 229 9.43 -12.61 4.20
CA ASN A 229 10.51 -13.53 3.91
C ASN A 229 10.74 -14.43 5.12
N ASP A 230 9.71 -15.20 5.49
CA ASP A 230 9.77 -16.04 6.68
C ASP A 230 10.90 -17.07 6.51
N ALA A 231 11.91 -16.98 7.37
CA ALA A 231 12.91 -18.05 7.49
C ALA A 231 12.17 -19.29 8.00
N GLN A 232 12.49 -20.47 7.43
CA GLN A 232 11.90 -21.71 7.90
C GLN A 232 12.23 -21.89 9.39
N SER A 233 11.22 -21.82 10.24
CA SER A 233 11.29 -22.22 11.65
C SER A 233 10.77 -23.66 11.77
N PRO A 234 11.25 -24.47 12.72
CA PRO A 234 10.65 -25.77 13.05
C PRO A 234 9.13 -25.66 13.33
N GLU A 235 8.67 -24.48 13.74
CA GLU A 235 7.27 -24.20 14.11
C GLU A 235 6.39 -23.72 12.96
N THR A 236 6.97 -23.40 11.79
CA THR A 236 6.21 -22.97 10.60
C THR A 236 6.03 -24.13 9.63
N PRO A 237 4.79 -24.60 9.39
CA PRO A 237 4.50 -25.57 8.35
C PRO A 237 5.06 -25.12 7.00
N PRO A 238 5.67 -26.03 6.21
CA PRO A 238 6.19 -25.68 4.90
C PRO A 238 5.12 -25.13 3.97
N LEU A 239 3.89 -25.63 4.07
CA LEU A 239 2.74 -25.15 3.29
C LEU A 239 1.84 -24.27 4.15
N GLN A 240 1.60 -23.07 3.66
CA GLN A 240 0.72 -22.07 4.26
C GLN A 240 -0.18 -21.49 3.18
N GLY A 241 -1.29 -20.89 3.57
CA GLY A 241 -2.14 -20.22 2.60
C GLY A 241 -3.34 -19.51 3.17
N GLU A 242 -4.02 -18.83 2.27
CA GLU A 242 -5.27 -18.13 2.48
C GLU A 242 -6.22 -18.45 1.34
N VAL A 243 -7.47 -18.77 1.67
CA VAL A 243 -8.57 -18.81 0.71
C VAL A 243 -9.58 -17.77 1.15
N ALA A 244 -10.10 -16.99 0.22
CA ALA A 244 -11.08 -15.99 0.54
C ALA A 244 -12.14 -15.85 -0.55
N ALA A 245 -13.35 -15.54 -0.12
CA ALA A 245 -14.48 -15.23 -0.96
C ALA A 245 -14.91 -13.78 -0.70
N GLU A 246 -15.35 -13.11 -1.76
CA GLU A 246 -15.84 -11.75 -1.74
C GLU A 246 -17.19 -11.69 -2.45
N TYR A 247 -18.16 -11.05 -1.81
CA TYR A 247 -19.41 -10.62 -2.41
C TYR A 247 -19.44 -9.10 -2.42
N THR A 248 -19.85 -8.54 -3.54
CA THR A 248 -20.00 -7.10 -3.71
C THR A 248 -21.40 -6.79 -4.25
N GLN A 249 -21.94 -5.65 -3.86
CA GLN A 249 -23.26 -5.21 -4.30
C GLN A 249 -23.22 -3.69 -4.51
N GLY A 250 -23.23 -3.28 -5.78
CA GLY A 250 -23.60 -1.94 -6.23
C GLY A 250 -25.00 -1.99 -6.83
N HIS A 251 -25.14 -1.52 -8.07
CA HIS A 251 -26.33 -1.73 -8.88
C HIS A 251 -26.54 -3.23 -9.19
N TYR A 252 -25.44 -3.96 -9.42
CA TYR A 252 -25.44 -5.39 -9.66
C TYR A 252 -24.48 -6.13 -8.70
N PRO A 253 -24.71 -7.43 -8.44
CA PRO A 253 -23.81 -8.21 -7.62
C PRO A 253 -22.51 -8.56 -8.36
N GLY A 254 -21.45 -8.73 -7.58
CA GLY A 254 -20.18 -9.30 -8.02
C GLY A 254 -19.67 -10.34 -7.03
N TYR A 255 -18.95 -11.33 -7.55
CA TYR A 255 -18.43 -12.47 -6.81
C TYR A 255 -16.95 -12.64 -7.11
N GLY A 256 -16.15 -12.83 -6.07
CA GLY A 256 -14.72 -13.08 -6.19
C GLY A 256 -14.31 -14.25 -5.31
N ILE A 257 -13.38 -15.07 -5.81
CA ILE A 257 -12.66 -16.07 -5.02
C ILE A 257 -11.17 -15.89 -5.25
N ARG A 258 -10.38 -16.02 -4.19
CA ARG A 258 -8.93 -16.01 -4.27
C ARG A 258 -8.33 -17.11 -3.41
N ALA A 259 -7.23 -17.67 -3.89
CA ALA A 259 -6.41 -18.62 -3.17
C ALA A 259 -4.94 -18.20 -3.28
N ASN A 260 -4.28 -18.04 -2.14
CA ASN A 260 -2.85 -17.81 -2.05
C ASN A 260 -2.21 -19.00 -1.34
N LEU A 261 -1.26 -19.66 -2.00
CA LEU A 261 -0.53 -20.81 -1.49
C LEU A 261 0.95 -20.49 -1.44
N PHE A 262 1.57 -20.77 -0.30
CA PHE A 262 2.98 -20.49 -0.04
C PHE A 262 3.63 -21.76 0.44
N TYR A 263 4.63 -22.23 -0.30
CA TYR A 263 5.43 -23.37 0.06
C TYR A 263 6.88 -22.94 0.30
N ASN A 264 7.40 -23.18 1.49
CA ASN A 264 8.75 -22.81 1.88
C ASN A 264 9.43 -24.00 2.56
N LYS A 265 10.42 -24.60 1.89
CA LYS A 265 11.19 -25.71 2.45
C LYS A 265 12.63 -25.66 1.97
N SER A 266 13.58 -25.66 2.90
CA SER A 266 15.01 -25.67 2.61
C SER A 266 15.40 -24.47 1.72
N SER A 267 15.91 -24.74 0.52
CA SER A 267 16.34 -23.73 -0.44
C SER A 267 15.24 -23.25 -1.40
N TYR A 268 14.03 -23.81 -1.33
CA TYR A 268 12.94 -23.50 -2.27
C TYR A 268 11.80 -22.75 -1.62
N LYS A 269 11.32 -21.73 -2.33
CA LYS A 269 10.11 -20.96 -2.03
C LYS A 269 9.22 -20.94 -3.26
N VAL A 270 7.95 -21.24 -3.09
CA VAL A 270 6.94 -21.22 -4.15
C VAL A 270 5.75 -20.40 -3.66
N ASP A 271 5.44 -19.32 -4.36
CA ASP A 271 4.31 -18.45 -4.06
C ASP A 271 3.33 -18.53 -5.24
N LEU A 272 2.17 -19.17 -5.03
CA LEU A 272 1.08 -19.28 -5.98
C LEU A 272 -0.09 -18.40 -5.54
N THR A 273 -0.64 -17.64 -6.46
CA THR A 273 -1.83 -16.81 -6.27
C THR A 273 -2.76 -17.04 -7.44
N VAL A 274 -4.02 -17.37 -7.14
CA VAL A 274 -5.09 -17.53 -8.11
C VAL A 274 -6.25 -16.68 -7.66
N GLY A 275 -6.80 -15.86 -8.55
CA GLY A 275 -8.01 -15.09 -8.31
C GLY A 275 -8.97 -15.27 -9.46
N ALA A 276 -10.26 -15.42 -9.16
CA ALA A 276 -11.31 -15.37 -10.17
C ALA A 276 -12.41 -14.44 -9.70
N LYS A 277 -12.88 -13.56 -10.58
CA LYS A 277 -13.95 -12.61 -10.28
C LYS A 277 -14.94 -12.57 -11.42
N THR A 278 -16.23 -12.43 -11.11
CA THR A 278 -17.23 -12.01 -12.07
C THR A 278 -18.09 -10.91 -11.47
N SER A 279 -18.37 -9.88 -12.25
CA SER A 279 -19.18 -8.75 -11.78
C SER A 279 -19.87 -8.06 -12.95
N LYS A 280 -20.81 -7.18 -12.64
CA LYS A 280 -21.45 -6.33 -13.63
C LYS A 280 -21.39 -4.90 -13.11
N GLU A 281 -20.80 -4.00 -13.88
CA GLU A 281 -20.69 -2.59 -13.54
C GLU A 281 -21.77 -1.80 -14.25
N TRP A 282 -22.29 -0.80 -13.55
CA TRP A 282 -23.17 0.23 -14.09
C TRP A 282 -22.47 1.59 -13.93
N ASN A 283 -22.58 2.45 -14.94
CA ASN A 283 -22.13 3.83 -14.84
C ASN A 283 -23.06 4.69 -15.70
N ARG A 284 -23.27 5.93 -15.28
CA ARG A 284 -24.07 6.89 -16.03
C ARG A 284 -23.33 8.21 -16.13
N ASN A 285 -23.29 8.80 -17.32
CA ASN A 285 -22.73 10.12 -17.54
C ASN A 285 -23.82 11.03 -18.11
N LYS A 286 -23.92 12.25 -17.59
CA LYS A 286 -24.78 13.29 -18.17
C LYS A 286 -23.93 14.44 -18.64
N MET A 287 -24.23 14.98 -19.80
CA MET A 287 -23.53 16.14 -20.34
C MET A 287 -24.53 17.15 -20.89
N ASP A 288 -24.45 18.37 -20.38
CA ASP A 288 -25.12 19.54 -20.91
C ASP A 288 -24.06 20.39 -21.62
N ALA A 289 -24.29 20.82 -22.85
CA ALA A 289 -23.35 21.67 -23.59
C ALA A 289 -24.07 22.78 -24.35
N VAL A 290 -23.42 23.94 -24.45
CA VAL A 290 -23.83 25.03 -25.34
C VAL A 290 -22.76 25.14 -26.41
N HIS A 291 -23.11 24.78 -27.64
CA HIS A 291 -22.18 24.80 -28.78
C HIS A 291 -22.58 25.93 -29.72
N GLN A 292 -21.70 26.93 -29.88
CA GLN A 292 -21.83 27.92 -30.95
C GLN A 292 -21.13 27.43 -32.21
N LEU A 293 -21.89 27.23 -33.27
CA LEU A 293 -21.37 26.82 -34.56
C LEU A 293 -21.93 27.77 -35.63
N GLN A 294 -21.02 28.51 -36.28
CA GLN A 294 -21.38 29.60 -37.18
C GLN A 294 -22.28 30.63 -36.47
N GLU A 295 -23.47 30.92 -37.00
CA GLU A 295 -24.43 31.86 -36.41
C GLU A 295 -25.41 31.19 -35.42
N ASN A 296 -25.42 29.86 -35.37
CA ASN A 296 -26.39 29.10 -34.61
C ASN A 296 -25.88 28.71 -33.23
N ARG A 297 -26.79 28.71 -32.26
CA ARG A 297 -26.56 28.22 -30.90
C ARG A 297 -27.28 26.89 -30.73
N TYR A 298 -26.53 25.86 -30.35
CA TYR A 298 -27.06 24.54 -30.05
C TYR A 298 -26.98 24.27 -28.55
N ASP A 299 -28.11 23.99 -27.92
CA ASP A 299 -28.16 23.36 -26.60
C ASP A 299 -28.20 21.85 -26.77
N ILE A 300 -27.26 21.17 -26.14
CA ILE A 300 -27.06 19.73 -26.31
C ILE A 300 -27.16 19.08 -24.94
N SER A 301 -28.02 18.07 -24.83
CA SER A 301 -28.17 17.25 -23.63
C SER A 301 -27.92 15.78 -23.98
N LEU A 302 -26.97 15.17 -23.27
CA LEU A 302 -26.63 13.75 -23.39
C LEU A 302 -26.89 13.04 -22.06
N ASP A 303 -27.47 11.84 -22.16
CA ASP A 303 -27.64 10.91 -21.04
C ASP A 303 -27.13 9.53 -21.45
N ASP A 304 -25.91 9.23 -21.02
CA ASP A 304 -25.19 8.02 -21.37
C ASP A 304 -25.28 7.02 -20.22
N GLU A 305 -25.72 5.80 -20.51
CA GLU A 305 -25.71 4.68 -19.59
C GLU A 305 -24.81 3.56 -20.11
N ARG A 306 -23.98 3.02 -19.23
CA ARG A 306 -23.00 1.99 -19.54
C ARG A 306 -23.17 0.80 -18.62
N ILE A 307 -23.29 -0.39 -19.21
CA ILE A 307 -23.44 -1.64 -18.48
C ILE A 307 -22.48 -2.68 -19.05
N TYR A 308 -21.52 -3.11 -18.25
CA TYR A 308 -20.54 -4.13 -18.64
C TYR A 308 -20.48 -5.27 -17.63
N LYS A 309 -20.49 -6.50 -18.14
CA LYS A 309 -20.13 -7.70 -17.39
C LYS A 309 -18.64 -7.97 -17.53
N PHE A 310 -18.01 -8.32 -16.43
CA PHE A 310 -16.60 -8.67 -16.32
C PHE A 310 -16.46 -10.10 -15.81
N SER A 311 -15.49 -10.81 -16.36
CA SER A 311 -14.99 -12.08 -15.85
C SER A 311 -13.47 -12.06 -15.89
N ASP A 312 -12.84 -12.16 -14.72
CA ASP A 312 -11.40 -12.10 -14.53
C ASP A 312 -10.87 -13.44 -14.02
N LEU A 313 -9.74 -13.88 -14.56
CA LEU A 313 -8.90 -14.94 -14.00
C LEU A 313 -7.46 -14.45 -13.91
N ASP A 314 -6.96 -14.33 -12.70
CA ASP A 314 -5.60 -13.95 -12.38
C ASP A 314 -4.81 -15.15 -11.87
N LEU A 315 -3.58 -15.29 -12.35
CA LEU A 315 -2.64 -16.31 -11.92
C LEU A 315 -1.26 -15.70 -11.76
N ARG A 316 -0.65 -15.87 -10.58
CA ARG A 316 0.75 -15.54 -10.35
C ARG A 316 1.46 -16.72 -9.68
N LEU A 317 2.55 -17.18 -10.28
CA LEU A 317 3.42 -18.21 -9.74
C LEU A 317 4.84 -17.69 -9.65
N ASN A 318 5.41 -17.66 -8.46
CA ASN A 318 6.83 -17.39 -8.26
C ASN A 318 7.50 -18.64 -7.68
N VAL A 319 8.63 -19.04 -8.28
CA VAL A 319 9.52 -20.07 -7.73
C VAL A 319 10.87 -19.42 -7.49
N LEU A 320 11.30 -19.39 -6.23
CA LEU A 320 12.59 -18.87 -5.81
C LEU A 320 13.44 -20.00 -5.24
N ARG A 321 14.67 -20.11 -5.71
CA ARG A 321 15.70 -21.00 -5.19
C ARG A 321 16.85 -20.19 -4.60
N THR A 322 17.15 -20.43 -3.32
CA THR A 322 18.35 -19.91 -2.67
C THR A 322 19.51 -20.88 -2.94
N LEU A 323 20.55 -20.38 -3.59
CA LEU A 323 21.78 -21.11 -3.89
C LEU A 323 22.75 -21.09 -2.69
N SER A 324 23.81 -21.90 -2.77
CA SER A 324 24.91 -21.84 -1.81
C SER A 324 25.51 -20.41 -1.76
N ARG A 325 25.94 -19.98 -0.57
CA ARG A 325 26.46 -18.62 -0.30
C ARG A 325 25.43 -17.47 -0.41
N GLY A 326 24.13 -17.77 -0.36
CA GLY A 326 23.06 -16.77 -0.20
C GLY A 326 22.62 -16.04 -1.48
N SER A 327 23.05 -16.51 -2.66
CA SER A 327 22.51 -15.99 -3.93
C SER A 327 21.11 -16.58 -4.19
N THR A 328 20.27 -15.91 -4.98
CA THR A 328 18.91 -16.38 -5.29
C THR A 328 18.64 -16.37 -6.78
N LEU A 329 17.91 -17.38 -7.25
CA LEU A 329 17.30 -17.45 -8.59
C LEU A 329 15.79 -17.41 -8.42
N SER A 330 15.09 -16.64 -9.24
CA SER A 330 13.63 -16.54 -9.20
C SER A 330 13.05 -16.59 -10.60
N LEU A 331 12.04 -17.44 -10.80
CA LEU A 331 11.21 -17.48 -11.99
C LEU A 331 9.80 -17.05 -11.58
N THR A 332 9.26 -16.03 -12.24
CA THR A 332 7.89 -15.54 -12.00
C THR A 332 7.08 -15.61 -13.27
N TYR A 333 5.89 -16.19 -13.19
CA TYR A 333 4.86 -16.08 -14.21
C TYR A 333 3.69 -15.27 -13.64
N THR A 334 3.19 -14.29 -14.39
CA THR A 334 1.96 -13.54 -14.07
C THR A 334 1.06 -13.57 -15.30
N GLY A 335 -0.18 -14.00 -15.15
CA GLY A 335 -1.19 -14.02 -16.19
C GLY A 335 -2.50 -13.42 -15.71
N ASN A 336 -3.19 -12.71 -16.60
CA ASN A 336 -4.52 -12.17 -16.37
C ASN A 336 -5.34 -12.40 -17.65
N LEU A 337 -6.47 -13.07 -17.52
CA LEU A 337 -7.45 -13.26 -18.58
C LEU A 337 -8.71 -12.50 -18.18
N ASN A 338 -9.10 -11.52 -18.98
CA ASN A 338 -10.27 -10.70 -18.74
C ASN A 338 -11.22 -10.81 -19.92
N ARG A 339 -12.50 -11.07 -19.65
CA ARG A 339 -13.58 -10.94 -20.62
C ARG A 339 -14.52 -9.84 -20.17
N ARG A 340 -14.71 -8.85 -21.03
CA ARG A 340 -15.67 -7.76 -20.84
C ARG A 340 -16.70 -7.75 -21.96
N THR A 341 -17.98 -7.87 -21.61
CA THR A 341 -19.08 -7.77 -22.57
C THR A 341 -20.18 -6.86 -22.08
N GLY A 342 -20.82 -6.11 -22.96
CA GLY A 342 -21.91 -5.23 -22.59
C GLY A 342 -22.08 -4.10 -23.57
N TYR A 343 -22.57 -2.95 -23.09
CA TYR A 343 -22.90 -1.84 -23.96
C TYR A 343 -22.80 -0.48 -23.29
N GLN A 344 -22.71 0.53 -24.13
CA GLN A 344 -23.01 1.92 -23.81
C GLN A 344 -24.23 2.34 -24.65
N ALA A 345 -25.22 2.96 -24.02
CA ALA A 345 -26.37 3.55 -24.67
C ALA A 345 -26.39 5.04 -24.36
N SER A 346 -26.81 5.87 -25.30
CA SER A 346 -26.86 7.31 -25.15
C SER A 346 -28.17 7.85 -25.69
N ASN A 347 -28.77 8.79 -24.98
CA ASN A 347 -29.88 9.58 -25.45
C ASN A 347 -29.42 11.04 -25.64
N SER A 348 -29.42 11.52 -26.88
CA SER A 348 -28.89 12.82 -27.27
C SER A 348 -30.01 13.72 -27.78
N VAL A 349 -30.13 14.92 -27.23
CA VAL A 349 -31.09 15.94 -27.67
C VAL A 349 -30.32 17.19 -28.08
N PHE A 350 -30.62 17.71 -29.27
CA PHE A 350 -30.04 18.92 -29.82
C PHE A 350 -31.16 19.93 -30.08
N ILE A 351 -31.02 21.14 -29.53
CA ILE A 351 -31.95 22.25 -29.72
C ILE A 351 -31.18 23.37 -30.44
N GLU A 352 -31.61 23.74 -31.63
CA GLU A 352 -31.04 24.84 -32.42
C GLU A 352 -31.89 26.10 -32.21
N ASN A 353 -31.31 27.16 -31.66
CA ASN A 353 -31.98 28.46 -31.47
C ASN A 353 -33.37 28.38 -30.78
N SER A 354 -33.57 27.41 -29.89
CA SER A 354 -34.81 27.08 -29.14
C SER A 354 -35.77 26.09 -29.80
N ASP A 355 -35.51 25.66 -31.03
CA ASP A 355 -36.29 24.63 -31.71
C ASP A 355 -35.59 23.27 -31.64
N LEU A 356 -36.37 22.18 -31.55
CA LEU A 356 -35.80 20.83 -31.58
C LEU A 356 -35.16 20.60 -32.95
N TYR A 357 -33.85 20.37 -32.96
CA TYR A 357 -33.09 20.07 -34.16
C TYR A 357 -32.99 18.56 -34.38
N GLU A 358 -32.64 17.81 -33.33
CA GLU A 358 -32.44 16.36 -33.43
C GLU A 358 -32.63 15.65 -32.08
N HIS A 359 -33.26 14.47 -32.10
CA HIS A 359 -33.34 13.57 -30.94
C HIS A 359 -32.95 12.15 -31.34
N VAL A 360 -31.75 11.75 -30.91
CA VAL A 360 -31.10 10.50 -31.32
C VAL A 360 -30.84 9.60 -30.12
N LYS A 361 -31.02 8.30 -30.34
CA LYS A 361 -30.50 7.27 -29.44
C LYS A 361 -29.37 6.53 -30.10
N SER A 362 -28.23 6.41 -29.44
CA SER A 362 -27.12 5.58 -29.91
C SER A 362 -26.81 4.44 -28.95
N ARG A 363 -26.27 3.35 -29.49
CA ARG A 363 -25.88 2.16 -28.73
C ARG A 363 -24.60 1.58 -29.30
N VAL A 364 -23.64 1.31 -28.42
CA VAL A 364 -22.38 0.65 -28.72
C VAL A 364 -22.29 -0.64 -27.94
N ASP A 365 -22.57 -1.77 -28.58
CA ASP A 365 -22.34 -3.09 -28.00
C ASP A 365 -20.85 -3.45 -28.16
N LYS A 366 -20.22 -3.95 -27.09
CA LYS A 366 -18.78 -4.20 -27.04
C LYS A 366 -18.46 -5.54 -26.39
N GLU A 367 -17.57 -6.29 -27.04
CA GLU A 367 -16.96 -7.52 -26.54
C GLU A 367 -15.44 -7.36 -26.56
N ILE A 368 -14.78 -7.65 -25.45
CA ILE A 368 -13.34 -7.57 -25.30
C ILE A 368 -12.87 -8.83 -24.58
N ASP A 369 -11.86 -9.48 -25.13
CA ASP A 369 -11.21 -10.64 -24.53
C ASP A 369 -9.71 -10.32 -24.37
N THR A 370 -9.32 -9.77 -23.22
CA THR A 370 -7.94 -9.37 -22.95
C THR A 370 -7.14 -10.53 -22.35
N ASP A 371 -6.03 -10.89 -22.99
CA ASP A 371 -5.07 -11.88 -22.48
C ASP A 371 -3.73 -11.21 -22.18
N PHE A 372 -3.27 -11.34 -20.95
CA PHE A 372 -1.99 -10.83 -20.49
C PHE A 372 -1.13 -11.96 -19.94
N HIS A 373 0.13 -12.04 -20.39
CA HIS A 373 1.12 -13.00 -19.91
C HIS A 373 2.48 -12.34 -19.72
N ASN A 374 3.11 -12.61 -18.59
CA ASN A 374 4.42 -12.10 -18.24
C ASN A 374 5.27 -13.22 -17.64
N ILE A 375 6.48 -13.40 -18.15
CA ILE A 375 7.48 -14.33 -17.61
C ILE A 375 8.72 -13.53 -17.26
N ARG A 376 9.26 -13.79 -16.08
CA ARG A 376 10.45 -13.11 -15.57
C ARG A 376 11.42 -14.07 -14.91
N PHE A 377 12.69 -13.87 -15.21
CA PHE A 377 13.81 -14.50 -14.52
C PHE A 377 14.64 -13.43 -13.80
N ASP A 378 14.94 -13.65 -12.52
CA ASP A 378 15.83 -12.80 -11.73
C ASP A 378 16.95 -13.62 -11.09
N TYR A 379 18.16 -13.08 -11.13
CA TYR A 379 19.29 -13.53 -10.33
C TYR A 379 19.71 -12.42 -9.38
N SER A 380 19.95 -12.76 -8.11
CA SER A 380 20.54 -11.85 -7.13
C SER A 380 21.70 -12.54 -6.43
N SER A 381 22.89 -11.97 -6.53
CA SER A 381 24.09 -12.47 -5.88
C SER A 381 24.18 -11.97 -4.45
N SER A 382 24.84 -12.73 -3.57
CA SER A 382 25.22 -12.25 -2.25
C SER A 382 26.20 -11.07 -2.27
N LYS A 383 26.87 -10.83 -3.40
CA LYS A 383 27.68 -9.63 -3.66
C LYS A 383 26.88 -8.46 -4.25
N ARG A 384 25.55 -8.43 -4.08
CA ARG A 384 24.67 -7.34 -4.54
C ARG A 384 24.71 -7.06 -6.05
N LEU A 385 25.03 -8.09 -6.84
CA LEU A 385 24.77 -8.10 -8.28
C LEU A 385 23.33 -8.55 -8.51
N SER A 386 22.58 -7.86 -9.36
CA SER A 386 21.25 -8.28 -9.79
C SER A 386 21.11 -8.24 -11.30
N LEU A 387 20.57 -9.31 -11.86
CA LEU A 387 20.26 -9.47 -13.28
C LEU A 387 18.78 -9.83 -13.38
N GLY A 388 18.06 -9.19 -14.30
CA GLY A 388 16.67 -9.54 -14.58
C GLY A 388 16.39 -9.55 -16.07
N VAL A 389 15.58 -10.50 -16.49
CA VAL A 389 15.03 -10.61 -17.85
C VAL A 389 13.53 -10.81 -17.72
N GLU A 390 12.75 -10.00 -18.41
CA GLU A 390 11.29 -10.02 -18.39
C GLU A 390 10.75 -9.98 -19.82
N TYR A 391 9.77 -10.83 -20.11
CA TYR A 391 9.05 -10.87 -21.38
C TYR A 391 7.54 -10.77 -21.13
N THR A 392 6.89 -9.86 -21.84
CA THR A 392 5.46 -9.55 -21.68
C THR A 392 4.74 -9.67 -23.01
N LEU A 393 3.61 -10.34 -22.98
CA LEU A 393 2.62 -10.47 -24.04
C LEU A 393 1.31 -9.86 -23.57
N PHE A 394 0.71 -9.04 -24.41
CA PHE A 394 -0.63 -8.50 -24.20
C PHE A 394 -1.39 -8.60 -25.51
N HIS A 395 -2.59 -9.16 -25.45
CA HIS A 395 -3.50 -9.34 -26.56
C HIS A 395 -4.87 -8.81 -26.16
N ASP A 396 -5.42 -7.87 -26.94
CA ASP A 396 -6.71 -7.23 -26.63
C ASP A 396 -7.58 -7.09 -27.90
N PRO A 397 -8.15 -8.20 -28.39
CA PRO A 397 -9.19 -8.17 -29.41
C PRO A 397 -10.47 -7.55 -28.85
N THR A 398 -11.02 -6.61 -29.61
CA THR A 398 -12.29 -5.95 -29.33
C THR A 398 -13.19 -6.04 -30.56
N LYS A 399 -14.47 -6.31 -30.34
CA LYS A 399 -15.53 -6.16 -31.34
C LYS A 399 -16.50 -5.10 -30.84
N GLU A 400 -16.84 -4.14 -31.69
CA GLU A 400 -17.86 -3.15 -31.39
C GLU A 400 -18.91 -3.14 -32.50
N LEU A 401 -20.17 -2.97 -32.09
CA LEU A 401 -21.30 -2.74 -32.97
C LEU A 401 -21.94 -1.43 -32.55
N TYR A 402 -21.86 -0.42 -33.41
CA TYR A 402 -22.47 0.88 -33.22
C TYR A 402 -23.80 0.93 -33.96
N LYS A 403 -24.84 1.44 -33.30
CA LYS A 403 -26.16 1.71 -33.87
C LYS A 403 -26.64 3.07 -33.42
N GLU A 404 -27.26 3.79 -34.34
CA GLU A 404 -27.91 5.06 -34.12
C GLU A 404 -29.34 4.99 -34.63
N PHE A 405 -30.27 5.48 -33.82
CA PHE A 405 -31.70 5.46 -34.07
C PHE A 405 -32.23 6.89 -34.01
N ASP A 406 -32.94 7.26 -35.07
CA ASP A 406 -33.80 8.43 -35.04
C ASP A 406 -35.04 8.09 -34.21
N THR A 407 -35.33 8.91 -33.20
CA THR A 407 -36.46 8.64 -32.30
C THR A 407 -37.80 9.13 -32.83
N GLU A 408 -37.81 10.09 -33.76
CA GLU A 408 -38.99 10.61 -34.42
C GLU A 408 -39.49 9.62 -35.48
N TYR A 409 -38.57 9.07 -36.28
CA TYR A 409 -38.87 8.15 -37.38
C TYR A 409 -38.74 6.66 -37.02
N GLN A 410 -38.26 6.33 -35.81
CA GLN A 410 -38.03 4.97 -35.33
C GLN A 410 -37.17 4.09 -36.27
N SER A 411 -36.24 4.71 -37.01
CA SER A 411 -35.39 4.05 -38.00
C SER A 411 -33.93 4.04 -37.59
N ILE A 412 -33.17 3.02 -38.04
CA ILE A 412 -31.71 3.01 -37.92
C ILE A 412 -31.14 4.02 -38.93
N VAL A 413 -30.43 5.02 -38.43
CA VAL A 413 -29.75 6.05 -39.24
C VAL A 413 -28.35 5.59 -39.60
N THR A 414 -27.62 5.12 -38.59
CA THR A 414 -26.23 4.70 -38.72
C THR A 414 -26.05 3.34 -38.07
N GLU A 415 -25.46 2.39 -38.79
CA GLU A 415 -25.02 1.11 -38.20
C GLU A 415 -23.67 0.74 -38.81
N TYR A 416 -22.72 0.36 -37.95
CA TYR A 416 -21.44 -0.18 -38.39
C TYR A 416 -20.83 -1.08 -37.32
N ARG A 417 -19.92 -1.94 -37.74
CA ARG A 417 -19.14 -2.80 -36.85
C ARG A 417 -17.66 -2.50 -36.98
N THR A 418 -16.95 -2.49 -35.87
CA THR A 418 -15.49 -2.45 -35.85
C THR A 418 -14.95 -3.73 -35.23
N LYS A 419 -13.79 -4.16 -35.72
CA LYS A 419 -12.95 -5.16 -35.07
C LYS A 419 -11.60 -4.53 -34.85
N THR A 420 -11.17 -4.47 -33.61
CA THR A 420 -9.84 -3.98 -33.27
C THR A 420 -9.05 -5.07 -32.56
N LYS A 421 -7.73 -5.02 -32.69
CA LYS A 421 -6.84 -5.98 -32.07
C LYS A 421 -5.53 -5.30 -31.74
N GLN A 422 -5.24 -5.18 -30.44
CA GLN A 422 -3.94 -4.74 -29.97
C GLN A 422 -3.06 -5.94 -29.59
N ASN A 423 -1.81 -5.96 -30.03
CA ASN A 423 -0.81 -6.92 -29.61
C ASN A 423 0.45 -6.19 -29.17
N ILE A 424 0.84 -6.33 -27.91
CA ILE A 424 2.07 -5.75 -27.38
C ILE A 424 3.01 -6.88 -26.98
N ASN A 425 4.23 -6.83 -27.51
CA ASN A 425 5.33 -7.68 -27.07
C ASN A 425 6.40 -6.77 -26.48
N LYS A 426 6.88 -7.08 -25.28
CA LYS A 426 7.90 -6.28 -24.61
C LYS A 426 8.95 -7.17 -23.96
N ILE A 427 10.21 -6.84 -24.18
CA ILE A 427 11.35 -7.43 -23.47
C ILE A 427 12.05 -6.35 -22.67
N LEU A 428 12.42 -6.69 -21.44
CA LEU A 428 13.17 -5.83 -20.53
C LEU A 428 14.33 -6.65 -19.95
N VAL A 429 15.54 -6.09 -20.03
CA VAL A 429 16.76 -6.67 -19.47
C VAL A 429 17.46 -5.61 -18.63
N TYR A 430 17.96 -5.97 -17.45
CA TYR A 430 18.79 -5.10 -16.65
C TYR A 430 19.89 -5.85 -15.92
N LEU A 431 20.98 -5.15 -15.64
CA LEU A 431 22.10 -5.62 -14.84
C LEU A 431 22.57 -4.49 -13.92
N ASN A 432 22.52 -4.71 -12.61
CA ASN A 432 22.83 -3.72 -11.59
C ASN A 432 23.83 -4.30 -10.58
N HIS A 433 24.74 -3.46 -10.08
CA HIS A 433 25.71 -3.84 -9.07
C HIS A 433 25.88 -2.75 -8.02
N GLU A 434 25.88 -3.14 -6.74
CA GLU A 434 26.23 -2.27 -5.62
C GLU A 434 27.58 -2.68 -5.01
N LEU A 435 28.53 -1.75 -4.99
CA LEU A 435 29.84 -1.89 -4.37
C LEU A 435 29.94 -1.05 -3.10
N SER A 436 30.46 -1.64 -2.02
CA SER A 436 30.87 -0.88 -0.83
C SER A 436 32.34 -0.51 -0.97
N LEU A 437 32.66 0.78 -1.09
CA LEU A 437 34.01 1.30 -1.35
C LEU A 437 34.81 1.60 -0.05
N GLY A 438 34.25 1.27 1.11
CA GLY A 438 34.81 1.60 2.43
C GLY A 438 34.47 3.03 2.87
N LYS A 439 34.72 3.35 4.16
CA LYS A 439 34.37 4.65 4.78
C LYS A 439 32.91 5.08 4.50
N ASP A 440 31.99 4.13 4.61
CA ASP A 440 30.55 4.29 4.37
C ASP A 440 30.14 4.77 2.96
N TRP A 441 31.05 4.72 1.98
CA TRP A 441 30.70 4.95 0.59
C TRP A 441 30.12 3.69 -0.06
N LYS A 442 29.02 3.87 -0.78
CA LYS A 442 28.48 2.87 -1.71
C LYS A 442 28.41 3.45 -3.11
N LEU A 443 28.86 2.67 -4.09
CA LEU A 443 28.75 2.94 -5.52
C LEU A 443 27.72 1.97 -6.11
N ASN A 444 26.73 2.52 -6.81
CA ASN A 444 25.72 1.80 -7.54
C ASN A 444 25.86 2.10 -9.02
N TYR A 445 25.85 1.09 -9.87
CA TYR A 445 25.84 1.30 -11.31
C TYR A 445 25.13 0.15 -12.01
N GLY A 446 24.62 0.43 -13.20
CA GLY A 446 23.91 -0.59 -13.95
C GLY A 446 23.47 -0.12 -15.32
N ILE A 447 22.93 -1.08 -16.06
CA ILE A 447 22.42 -0.91 -17.42
C ILE A 447 21.03 -1.53 -17.52
N LYS A 448 20.20 -0.93 -18.36
CA LYS A 448 18.85 -1.38 -18.66
C LYS A 448 18.57 -1.19 -20.14
N ALA A 449 18.10 -2.26 -20.79
CA ALA A 449 17.63 -2.25 -22.17
C ALA A 449 16.19 -2.74 -22.23
N SER A 450 15.35 -2.10 -23.03
CA SER A 450 14.01 -2.59 -23.31
C SER A 450 13.61 -2.34 -24.75
N TYR A 451 12.87 -3.29 -25.30
CA TYR A 451 12.25 -3.17 -26.60
C TYR A 451 10.76 -3.48 -26.46
N SER A 452 9.90 -2.66 -27.09
CA SER A 452 8.49 -2.97 -27.24
C SER A 452 8.01 -2.80 -28.67
N ALA A 453 7.14 -3.70 -29.10
CA ALA A 453 6.41 -3.61 -30.35
C ALA A 453 4.92 -3.73 -30.07
N ASN A 454 4.18 -2.68 -30.42
CA ASN A 454 2.73 -2.61 -30.35
C ASN A 454 2.15 -2.62 -31.76
N ARG A 455 1.32 -3.62 -32.08
CA ARG A 455 0.59 -3.69 -33.35
C ARG A 455 -0.88 -3.49 -33.04
N ASN A 456 -1.47 -2.46 -33.63
CA ASN A 456 -2.89 -2.16 -33.50
C ASN A 456 -3.55 -2.27 -34.87
N ASN A 457 -4.53 -3.16 -34.97
CA ASN A 457 -5.32 -3.34 -36.18
C ASN A 457 -6.72 -2.79 -35.92
N TYR A 458 -7.25 -2.05 -36.87
CA TYR A 458 -8.60 -1.53 -36.88
C TYR A 458 -9.24 -1.86 -38.22
N ASP A 459 -10.29 -2.67 -38.19
CA ASP A 459 -11.06 -3.07 -39.36
C ASP A 459 -12.49 -2.53 -39.20
N TYR A 460 -12.94 -1.70 -40.14
CA TYR A 460 -14.26 -1.07 -40.16
C TYR A 460 -15.17 -1.72 -41.19
N PHE A 461 -16.41 -2.00 -40.80
CA PHE A 461 -17.44 -2.61 -41.62
C PHE A 461 -18.69 -1.71 -41.59
N LYS A 462 -18.99 -1.04 -42.69
CA LYS A 462 -20.21 -0.27 -42.89
C LYS A 462 -21.43 -1.20 -42.96
N VAL A 463 -21.28 -2.37 -43.58
CA VAL A 463 -22.32 -3.41 -43.60
C VAL A 463 -21.97 -4.51 -42.60
N VAL A 464 -22.78 -4.68 -41.56
CA VAL A 464 -22.48 -5.57 -40.41
C VAL A 464 -22.28 -7.04 -40.82
N SER A 465 -23.04 -7.50 -41.82
CA SER A 465 -22.96 -8.87 -42.35
C SER A 465 -21.78 -9.10 -43.31
N ALA A 466 -21.06 -8.04 -43.70
CA ALA A 466 -19.93 -8.18 -44.60
C ALA A 466 -18.78 -8.97 -43.96
N THR A 467 -18.10 -9.75 -44.81
CA THR A 467 -16.93 -10.56 -44.46
C THR A 467 -15.62 -9.79 -44.64
N SER A 468 -15.58 -8.84 -45.56
CA SER A 468 -14.43 -7.96 -45.83
C SER A 468 -14.67 -6.55 -45.26
N PRO A 469 -13.64 -5.90 -44.69
CA PRO A 469 -13.77 -4.55 -44.17
C PRO A 469 -13.83 -3.52 -45.31
N ASP A 470 -14.61 -2.46 -45.10
CA ASP A 470 -14.68 -1.29 -45.99
C ASP A 470 -13.45 -0.39 -45.82
N SER A 471 -12.83 -0.40 -44.64
CA SER A 471 -11.62 0.37 -44.35
C SER A 471 -10.78 -0.32 -43.29
N ILE A 472 -9.46 -0.24 -43.44
CA ILE A 472 -8.49 -0.82 -42.51
C ILE A 472 -7.47 0.23 -42.06
N SER A 473 -6.98 0.10 -40.84
CA SER A 473 -5.90 0.91 -40.28
C SER A 473 -5.03 0.00 -39.42
N HIS A 474 -3.85 -0.35 -39.93
CA HIS A 474 -2.90 -1.24 -39.26
C HIS A 474 -1.66 -0.43 -38.90
N ILE A 475 -1.46 -0.21 -37.60
CA ILE A 475 -0.41 0.64 -37.07
C ILE A 475 0.57 -0.22 -36.28
N LYS A 476 1.87 -0.04 -36.52
CA LYS A 476 2.94 -0.66 -35.75
C LYS A 476 3.78 0.41 -35.07
N GLN A 477 3.79 0.41 -33.75
CA GLN A 477 4.64 1.27 -32.93
C GLN A 477 5.79 0.44 -32.37
N GLN A 478 7.01 0.96 -32.43
CA GLN A 478 8.21 0.34 -31.88
C GLN A 478 8.96 1.31 -30.98
N GLU A 479 9.43 0.80 -29.84
CA GLU A 479 10.23 1.58 -28.89
C GLU A 479 11.49 0.81 -28.49
N ASP A 480 12.64 1.45 -28.66
CA ASP A 480 13.95 0.96 -28.28
C ASP A 480 14.54 1.90 -27.23
N ASN A 481 14.80 1.37 -26.03
CA ASN A 481 15.32 2.17 -24.93
C ASN A 481 16.57 1.50 -24.34
N TYR A 482 17.69 2.22 -24.32
CA TYR A 482 18.95 1.78 -23.74
C TYR A 482 19.43 2.82 -22.73
N SER A 483 19.68 2.42 -21.50
CA SER A 483 20.07 3.33 -20.44
C SER A 483 21.13 2.74 -19.53
N ALA A 484 21.96 3.60 -18.99
CA ALA A 484 22.96 3.30 -17.98
C ALA A 484 22.84 4.32 -16.85
N TYR A 485 23.29 3.93 -15.65
CA TYR A 485 23.34 4.86 -14.54
C TYR A 485 24.57 4.62 -13.67
N VAL A 486 24.92 5.66 -12.93
CA VAL A 486 25.87 5.63 -11.84
C VAL A 486 25.33 6.45 -10.68
N GLY A 487 25.53 5.96 -9.46
CA GLY A 487 25.06 6.59 -8.25
C GLY A 487 25.99 6.35 -7.07
N PHE A 488 26.08 7.33 -6.21
CA PHE A 488 26.88 7.29 -5.00
C PHE A 488 25.98 7.53 -3.80
N SER A 489 26.20 6.81 -2.71
CA SER A 489 25.62 7.14 -1.42
C SER A 489 26.68 7.11 -0.33
N LYS A 490 26.51 7.98 0.67
CA LYS A 490 27.41 8.09 1.80
C LYS A 490 26.64 8.40 3.08
N LYS A 491 26.92 7.65 4.14
CA LYS A 491 26.62 8.08 5.50
C LYS A 491 27.73 9.03 5.94
N ILE A 492 27.49 10.34 5.87
CA ILE A 492 28.49 11.38 6.16
C ILE A 492 28.86 11.36 7.66
N ASN A 493 27.86 11.16 8.51
CA ASN A 493 27.98 10.88 9.94
C ASN A 493 26.70 10.20 10.45
N ASP A 494 26.54 10.02 11.76
CA ASP A 494 25.36 9.35 12.34
C ASP A 494 24.03 10.07 12.11
N LYS A 495 24.07 11.36 11.77
CA LYS A 495 22.89 12.20 11.56
C LYS A 495 22.65 12.53 10.09
N LEU A 496 23.66 12.46 9.22
CA LEU A 496 23.56 12.96 7.85
C LEU A 496 23.96 11.87 6.86
N SER A 497 23.09 11.60 5.90
CA SER A 497 23.38 10.76 4.74
C SER A 497 22.92 11.43 3.44
N ALA A 498 23.64 11.15 2.36
CA ALA A 498 23.36 11.70 1.05
C ALA A 498 23.46 10.62 -0.03
N GLN A 499 22.66 10.77 -1.07
CA GLN A 499 22.75 9.98 -2.29
C GLN A 499 22.54 10.89 -3.50
N ALA A 500 23.31 10.64 -4.54
CA ALA A 500 23.13 11.27 -5.84
C ALA A 500 23.37 10.25 -6.93
N SER A 501 22.63 10.36 -8.02
CA SER A 501 22.78 9.47 -9.17
C SER A 501 22.39 10.19 -10.45
N LEU A 502 23.06 9.76 -11.52
CA LEU A 502 22.83 10.22 -12.88
C LEU A 502 22.54 9.00 -13.74
N SER A 503 21.44 9.04 -14.47
CA SER A 503 21.09 8.06 -15.49
C SER A 503 21.09 8.73 -16.85
N GLY A 504 21.64 8.08 -17.86
CA GLY A 504 21.66 8.54 -19.24
C GLY A 504 21.22 7.42 -20.17
N GLY A 505 20.45 7.73 -21.21
CA GLY A 505 20.01 6.72 -22.14
C GLY A 505 19.54 7.26 -23.48
N PHE A 506 19.57 6.41 -24.49
CA PHE A 506 19.01 6.68 -25.81
C PHE A 506 17.61 6.08 -25.89
N TYR A 507 16.64 6.89 -26.28
CA TYR A 507 15.23 6.51 -26.38
C TYR A 507 14.75 6.81 -27.79
N ARG A 508 14.31 5.78 -28.49
CA ARG A 508 13.80 5.88 -29.86
C ARG A 508 12.41 5.27 -29.93
N GLY A 509 11.48 6.01 -30.51
CA GLY A 509 10.11 5.58 -30.79
C GLY A 509 9.79 5.83 -32.26
N THR A 510 9.24 4.83 -32.94
CA THR A 510 8.74 4.96 -34.31
C THR A 510 7.31 4.46 -34.41
N ILE A 511 6.56 5.01 -35.35
CA ILE A 511 5.22 4.58 -35.71
C ILE A 511 5.13 4.40 -37.22
N ASP A 512 4.65 3.24 -37.63
CA ASP A 512 4.41 2.86 -39.01
C ASP A 512 2.89 2.74 -39.20
N TYR A 513 2.33 3.56 -40.08
CA TYR A 513 0.89 3.58 -40.42
C TYR A 513 0.54 2.66 -41.59
N GLY A 514 1.52 1.91 -42.13
CA GLY A 514 1.42 1.03 -43.29
C GLY A 514 1.84 1.70 -44.60
N ASP A 515 1.50 2.98 -44.78
CA ASP A 515 1.86 3.80 -45.93
C ASP A 515 3.05 4.74 -45.66
N ARG A 516 3.26 5.10 -44.38
CA ARG A 516 4.34 5.99 -43.94
C ARG A 516 4.89 5.57 -42.58
N GLU A 517 6.19 5.75 -42.41
CA GLU A 517 6.87 5.65 -41.12
C GLU A 517 7.20 7.05 -40.59
N GLN A 518 6.95 7.28 -39.31
CA GLN A 518 7.26 8.52 -38.61
C GLN A 518 8.09 8.20 -37.36
N THR A 519 9.17 8.96 -37.15
CA THR A 519 9.88 8.95 -35.87
C THR A 519 9.12 9.82 -34.87
N LEU A 520 8.72 9.23 -33.75
CA LEU A 520 8.03 9.93 -32.66
C LEU A 520 9.03 10.70 -31.80
N TRP A 521 10.14 10.05 -31.44
CA TRP A 521 11.27 10.62 -30.71
C TRP A 521 12.54 9.80 -30.97
N SER A 522 13.71 10.42 -30.86
CA SER A 522 15.00 9.75 -31.06
C SER A 522 16.11 10.57 -30.41
N ASP A 523 16.16 10.54 -29.09
CA ASP A 523 16.94 11.51 -28.30
C ASP A 523 17.71 10.83 -27.17
N PHE A 524 18.85 11.40 -26.81
CA PHE A 524 19.55 11.07 -25.57
C PHE A 524 18.94 11.87 -24.40
N GLN A 525 18.66 11.17 -23.30
CA GLN A 525 17.96 11.69 -22.15
C GLN A 525 18.82 11.52 -20.89
N LEU A 526 18.91 12.59 -20.09
CA LEU A 526 19.59 12.60 -18.79
C LEU A 526 18.57 12.72 -17.66
N PHE A 527 18.80 11.96 -16.59
CA PHE A 527 17.96 11.94 -15.40
C PHE A 527 18.82 12.07 -14.15
N VAL A 528 18.50 13.05 -13.32
CA VAL A 528 19.16 13.30 -12.04
C VAL A 528 18.24 12.82 -10.92
N ASN A 529 18.80 12.10 -9.95
CA ASN A 529 18.16 11.81 -8.68
C ASN A 529 19.10 12.17 -7.54
N ALA A 530 18.62 12.95 -6.59
CA ALA A 530 19.38 13.40 -5.43
C ALA A 530 18.53 13.35 -4.17
N ASN A 531 19.13 12.89 -3.08
CA ASN A 531 18.47 12.71 -1.79
C ASN A 531 19.43 13.08 -0.67
N LEU A 532 18.93 13.82 0.31
CA LEU A 532 19.64 14.20 1.52
C LEU A 532 18.76 13.86 2.72
N ALA A 533 19.27 13.05 3.64
CA ALA A 533 18.56 12.68 4.85
C ALA A 533 19.33 13.17 6.09
N TYR A 534 18.62 13.90 6.95
CA TYR A 534 19.11 14.43 8.21
C TYR A 534 18.27 13.90 9.38
N VAL A 535 18.89 13.11 10.25
CA VAL A 535 18.30 12.46 11.42
C VAL A 535 18.94 13.09 12.68
N PRO A 536 18.50 14.29 13.12
CA PRO A 536 19.08 14.96 14.28
C PRO A 536 18.96 14.15 15.57
N SER A 537 17.92 13.32 15.68
CA SER A 537 17.71 12.32 16.74
C SER A 537 16.86 11.18 16.18
N PRO A 538 16.80 9.99 16.84
CA PRO A 538 15.95 8.90 16.37
C PRO A 538 14.48 9.29 16.17
N LYS A 539 13.98 10.26 16.94
CA LYS A 539 12.59 10.71 16.86
C LYS A 539 12.30 11.60 15.65
N HIS A 540 13.30 12.26 15.09
CA HIS A 540 13.11 13.31 14.08
C HIS A 540 13.94 13.02 12.84
N THR A 541 13.30 13.03 11.68
CA THR A 541 13.95 12.77 10.40
C THR A 541 13.49 13.75 9.35
N LEU A 542 14.42 14.47 8.73
CA LEU A 542 14.20 15.35 7.60
C LEU A 542 14.80 14.72 6.33
N GLN A 543 14.07 14.74 5.23
CA GLN A 543 14.53 14.25 3.94
C GLN A 543 14.23 15.29 2.85
N LEU A 544 15.25 15.68 2.10
CA LEU A 544 15.13 16.47 0.88
C LEU A 544 15.38 15.56 -0.31
N SER A 545 14.49 15.59 -1.30
CA SER A 545 14.54 14.75 -2.49
C SER A 545 14.32 15.58 -3.76
N PHE A 546 15.08 15.26 -4.80
CA PHE A 546 14.91 15.81 -6.14
C PHE A 546 15.02 14.69 -7.17
N SER A 547 14.10 14.68 -8.14
CA SER A 547 14.12 13.73 -9.25
C SER A 547 13.66 14.37 -10.54
N SER A 548 14.26 13.98 -11.64
CA SER A 548 13.74 14.20 -12.99
C SER A 548 13.30 12.89 -13.63
N GLU A 549 12.16 12.88 -14.32
CA GLU A 549 11.60 11.72 -15.01
C GLU A 549 11.05 12.10 -16.39
N ILE A 550 10.89 11.12 -17.27
CA ILE A 550 10.19 11.27 -18.56
C ILE A 550 8.86 10.52 -18.49
N GLN A 551 7.82 11.12 -19.07
CA GLN A 551 6.51 10.50 -19.21
C GLN A 551 6.18 10.41 -20.70
N TYR A 552 5.93 9.19 -21.18
CA TYR A 552 5.55 8.95 -22.57
C TYR A 552 4.02 8.94 -22.71
N PRO A 553 3.47 9.46 -23.82
CA PRO A 553 2.06 9.31 -24.13
C PRO A 553 1.68 7.82 -24.23
N PRO A 554 0.46 7.43 -23.84
CA PRO A 554 0.00 6.07 -24.03
C PRO A 554 -0.18 5.76 -25.53
N TYR A 555 0.02 4.49 -25.92
CA TYR A 555 -0.01 4.08 -27.33
C TYR A 555 -1.26 4.50 -28.12
N TRP A 556 -2.44 4.45 -27.49
CA TRP A 556 -3.70 4.84 -28.14
C TRP A 556 -3.73 6.34 -28.48
N ALA A 557 -3.10 7.17 -27.64
CA ALA A 557 -3.08 8.61 -27.82
C ALA A 557 -2.21 9.04 -28.99
N LEU A 558 -1.34 8.16 -29.51
CA LEU A 558 -0.54 8.41 -30.71
C LEU A 558 -1.17 7.86 -31.99
N SER A 559 -2.32 7.17 -31.87
CA SER A 559 -3.02 6.65 -33.04
C SER A 559 -3.71 7.78 -33.82
N ASN A 560 -3.94 7.58 -35.12
CA ASN A 560 -4.72 8.50 -35.94
C ASN A 560 -6.21 8.09 -36.04
N ASN A 561 -6.63 7.13 -35.21
CA ASN A 561 -7.99 6.60 -35.24
C ASN A 561 -8.88 7.43 -34.29
N GLY A 562 -10.13 7.66 -34.71
CA GLY A 562 -11.17 8.27 -33.90
C GLY A 562 -12.23 7.26 -33.50
N PHE A 563 -12.74 7.36 -32.27
CA PHE A 563 -13.81 6.51 -31.75
C PHE A 563 -14.98 7.38 -31.33
N ARG A 564 -16.17 7.13 -31.90
CA ARG A 564 -17.41 7.78 -31.44
C ARG A 564 -17.82 7.17 -30.11
N LEU A 565 -17.98 8.03 -29.09
CA LEU A 565 -18.52 7.62 -27.80
C LEU A 565 -20.05 7.71 -27.81
N ASN A 566 -20.57 8.77 -28.42
CA ASN A 566 -21.98 9.01 -28.68
C ASN A 566 -22.10 9.90 -29.94
N THR A 567 -23.31 10.37 -30.26
CA THR A 567 -23.58 11.16 -31.48
C THR A 567 -22.81 12.49 -31.51
N TYR A 568 -22.60 13.12 -30.34
CA TYR A 568 -21.91 14.42 -30.22
C TYR A 568 -20.42 14.31 -29.90
N THR A 569 -19.99 13.29 -29.15
CA THR A 569 -18.64 13.20 -28.56
C THR A 569 -17.78 12.15 -29.24
N ILE A 570 -16.55 12.55 -29.60
CA ILE A 570 -15.57 11.72 -30.29
C ILE A 570 -14.26 11.73 -29.50
N LEU A 571 -13.67 10.56 -29.30
CA LEU A 571 -12.32 10.42 -28.76
C LEU A 571 -11.33 10.30 -29.92
N LEU A 572 -10.39 11.23 -30.02
CA LEU A 572 -9.34 11.23 -31.03
C LEU A 572 -7.97 10.97 -30.41
N GLY A 573 -7.13 10.21 -31.13
CA GLY A 573 -5.70 10.23 -30.89
C GLY A 573 -5.05 11.48 -31.48
N ASN A 574 -3.80 11.72 -31.13
CA ASN A 574 -2.97 12.84 -31.54
C ASN A 574 -1.55 12.36 -31.90
N PRO A 575 -1.30 12.08 -33.19
CA PRO A 575 0.02 11.72 -33.72
C PRO A 575 1.16 12.71 -33.45
N SER A 576 0.84 13.95 -33.05
CA SER A 576 1.82 15.01 -32.80
C SER A 576 2.24 15.13 -31.33
N LEU A 577 1.71 14.27 -30.46
CA LEU A 577 2.05 14.31 -29.03
C LEU A 577 3.54 14.11 -28.78
N LYS A 578 4.07 14.94 -27.90
CA LYS A 578 5.44 14.86 -27.38
C LYS A 578 5.41 14.22 -26.00
N PHE A 579 6.51 13.57 -25.63
CA PHE A 579 6.73 13.20 -24.23
C PHE A 579 6.85 14.45 -23.35
N ALA A 580 6.56 14.27 -22.07
CA ALA A 580 6.72 15.30 -21.05
C ALA A 580 7.95 14.97 -20.17
N ARG A 581 8.63 16.00 -19.68
CA ARG A 581 9.58 15.87 -18.59
C ARG A 581 8.93 16.33 -17.30
N LYS A 582 9.22 15.66 -16.20
CA LYS A 582 8.70 16.04 -14.90
C LYS A 582 9.84 16.18 -13.89
N TYR A 583 9.80 17.28 -13.15
CA TYR A 583 10.75 17.63 -12.11
C TYR A 583 10.01 17.64 -10.79
N ASN A 584 10.44 16.83 -9.83
CA ASN A 584 9.87 16.78 -8.50
C ASN A 584 10.91 17.20 -7.47
N ALA A 585 10.53 18.10 -6.57
CA ALA A 585 11.30 18.49 -5.41
C ALA A 585 10.43 18.33 -4.17
N GLN A 586 10.96 17.70 -3.11
CA GLN A 586 10.19 17.39 -1.92
C GLN A 586 11.02 17.51 -0.65
N LEU A 587 10.41 18.04 0.40
CA LEU A 587 10.95 18.12 1.75
C LEU A 587 9.99 17.40 2.69
N VAL A 588 10.43 16.30 3.30
CA VAL A 588 9.65 15.46 4.22
C VAL A 588 10.24 15.58 5.61
N TYR A 589 9.43 15.91 6.61
CA TYR A 589 9.80 15.92 8.02
C TYR A 589 8.93 14.94 8.81
N VAL A 590 9.53 13.86 9.29
CA VAL A 590 8.92 12.90 10.20
C VAL A 590 9.27 13.29 11.64
N ILE A 591 8.26 13.57 12.43
CA ILE A 591 8.34 14.07 13.81
C ILE A 591 7.87 12.95 14.75
N ASN A 592 8.67 12.65 15.77
CA ASN A 592 8.46 11.56 16.72
C ASN A 592 8.20 10.18 16.08
N GLN A 593 8.76 9.91 14.89
CA GLN A 593 8.49 8.71 14.08
C GLN A 593 6.98 8.46 13.83
N LYS A 594 6.17 9.52 13.88
CA LYS A 594 4.71 9.44 13.93
C LYS A 594 4.03 10.45 13.01
N TYR A 595 4.30 11.74 13.19
CA TYR A 595 3.70 12.80 12.40
C TYR A 595 4.55 13.07 11.16
N THR A 596 3.93 13.30 10.01
CA THR A 596 4.65 13.66 8.78
C THR A 596 4.18 15.02 8.29
N LEU A 597 5.12 15.93 8.06
CA LEU A 597 4.91 17.19 7.35
C LEU A 597 5.70 17.11 6.03
N MET A 598 5.08 17.49 4.93
CA MET A 598 5.72 17.49 3.62
C MET A 598 5.47 18.81 2.90
N ALA A 599 6.48 19.34 2.23
CA ALA A 599 6.32 20.34 1.19
C ALA A 599 6.82 19.76 -0.14
N TYR A 600 6.10 20.00 -1.23
CA TYR A 600 6.45 19.46 -2.54
C TYR A 600 6.21 20.45 -3.68
N ASN A 601 6.96 20.25 -4.76
CA ASN A 601 6.72 20.86 -6.06
C ASN A 601 6.85 19.81 -7.17
N SER A 602 5.95 19.88 -8.14
CA SER A 602 5.98 19.11 -9.38
C SER A 602 5.80 20.05 -10.55
N TYR A 603 6.84 20.17 -11.39
CA TYR A 603 6.84 21.01 -12.58
C TYR A 603 6.99 20.15 -13.83
N VAL A 604 6.06 20.31 -14.78
CA VAL A 604 5.93 19.45 -15.96
C VAL A 604 5.79 20.33 -17.22
N PRO A 605 6.89 20.71 -17.89
CA PRO A 605 6.81 21.30 -19.22
C PRO A 605 6.30 20.30 -20.25
N ASN A 606 5.60 20.78 -21.28
CA ASN A 606 4.93 19.96 -22.30
C ASN A 606 3.96 18.93 -21.68
N TYR A 607 3.35 19.27 -20.54
CA TYR A 607 2.42 18.37 -19.86
C TYR A 607 1.30 17.98 -20.80
N PHE A 608 1.09 16.69 -21.03
CA PHE A 608 -0.03 16.24 -21.85
C PHE A 608 -1.16 15.69 -20.99
N THR A 609 -2.38 16.05 -21.36
CA THR A 609 -3.61 15.59 -20.71
C THR A 609 -4.77 15.58 -21.69
N GLN A 610 -5.84 14.84 -21.37
CA GLN A 610 -7.07 14.85 -22.15
C GLN A 610 -7.86 16.13 -21.86
N VAL A 611 -8.23 16.85 -22.92
CA VAL A 611 -9.04 18.07 -22.84
C VAL A 611 -10.13 18.00 -23.91
N PRO A 612 -11.38 18.43 -23.63
CA PRO A 612 -12.44 18.53 -24.62
C PRO A 612 -12.25 19.78 -25.47
N TYR A 613 -12.78 19.74 -26.68
CA TYR A 613 -12.86 20.87 -27.56
C TYR A 613 -14.14 20.80 -28.38
N GLN A 614 -15.02 21.78 -28.21
CA GLN A 614 -16.19 21.98 -29.06
C GLN A 614 -15.70 22.59 -30.38
N SER A 615 -15.74 21.76 -31.43
CA SER A 615 -15.22 22.09 -32.75
C SER A 615 -15.93 23.32 -33.34
N GLN A 616 -15.18 24.21 -33.98
CA GLN A 616 -15.76 25.32 -34.72
C GLN A 616 -16.15 24.95 -36.16
N ASP A 617 -15.79 23.75 -36.60
CA ASP A 617 -16.03 23.26 -37.97
C ASP A 617 -17.25 22.33 -38.07
N ALA A 618 -17.64 21.71 -36.95
CA ALA A 618 -18.74 20.77 -36.89
C ALA A 618 -19.38 20.73 -35.49
N LEU A 619 -20.63 20.28 -35.42
CA LEU A 619 -21.36 20.09 -34.17
C LEU A 619 -20.84 18.85 -33.41
N GLN A 620 -19.62 18.93 -32.92
CA GLN A 620 -18.90 17.82 -32.30
C GLN A 620 -18.06 18.30 -31.11
N ASN A 621 -18.07 17.50 -30.05
CA ASN A 621 -17.13 17.60 -28.93
C ASN A 621 -15.99 16.61 -29.12
N ILE A 622 -14.78 17.12 -29.30
CA ILE A 622 -13.57 16.33 -29.52
C ILE A 622 -12.84 16.20 -28.19
N ILE A 623 -12.69 14.98 -27.70
CA ILE A 623 -11.81 14.67 -26.57
C ILE A 623 -10.49 14.18 -27.15
N GLN A 624 -9.39 14.88 -26.84
CA GLN A 624 -8.07 14.55 -27.36
C GLN A 624 -7.00 14.80 -26.29
N MET A 625 -5.93 13.99 -26.29
CA MET A 625 -4.73 14.34 -25.54
C MET A 625 -3.94 15.42 -26.28
N VAL A 626 -3.61 16.50 -25.59
CA VAL A 626 -2.82 17.63 -26.11
C VAL A 626 -1.66 17.93 -25.17
N ASN A 627 -0.54 18.44 -25.69
CA ASN A 627 0.54 18.98 -24.88
C ASN A 627 0.23 20.44 -24.51
N LEU A 628 0.06 20.73 -23.22
CA LEU A 628 0.03 22.07 -22.67
C LEU A 628 1.46 22.61 -22.54
N ASP A 629 1.64 23.94 -22.48
CA ASP A 629 2.95 24.57 -22.22
C ASP A 629 3.60 24.00 -20.95
N TYR A 630 2.83 23.99 -19.85
CA TYR A 630 3.23 23.36 -18.60
C TYR A 630 2.07 23.09 -17.64
N GLN A 631 2.32 22.18 -16.72
CA GLN A 631 1.64 22.09 -15.43
C GLN A 631 2.63 22.37 -14.29
N ASN A 632 2.20 23.11 -13.28
CA ASN A 632 2.96 23.33 -12.05
C ASN A 632 2.06 23.11 -10.83
N ILE A 633 2.50 22.25 -9.91
CA ILE A 633 1.80 21.97 -8.65
C ILE A 633 2.78 22.18 -7.50
N TYR A 634 2.41 22.95 -6.50
CA TYR A 634 3.12 22.98 -5.22
C TYR A 634 2.13 22.84 -4.08
N GLY A 635 2.54 22.15 -3.01
CA GLY A 635 1.65 21.85 -1.91
C GLY A 635 2.36 21.49 -0.62
N ILE A 636 1.55 21.43 0.44
CA ILE A 636 1.96 21.08 1.79
C ILE A 636 1.00 20.01 2.31
N VAL A 637 1.55 18.97 2.92
CA VAL A 637 0.82 17.82 3.45
C VAL A 637 1.11 17.67 4.93
N GLY A 638 0.07 17.49 5.74
CA GLY A 638 0.17 17.08 7.13
C GLY A 638 -0.49 15.73 7.33
N ILE A 639 0.21 14.79 7.96
CA ILE A 639 -0.29 13.46 8.31
C ILE A 639 -0.15 13.29 9.82
N VAL A 640 -1.28 13.15 10.49
CA VAL A 640 -1.39 13.13 11.94
C VAL A 640 -2.15 11.87 12.37
N PRO A 641 -1.45 10.76 12.63
CA PRO A 641 -2.03 9.62 13.32
C PRO A 641 -2.16 9.94 14.81
N PHE A 642 -3.30 9.65 15.40
CA PHE A 642 -3.57 9.83 16.82
C PHE A 642 -4.42 8.68 17.35
N ARG A 643 -4.31 8.43 18.66
CA ARG A 643 -4.99 7.32 19.31
C ARG A 643 -5.65 7.81 20.59
N VAL A 644 -6.91 7.46 20.79
CA VAL A 644 -7.66 7.74 22.02
C VAL A 644 -7.85 6.41 22.77
N LYS A 645 -7.03 6.22 23.80
CA LYS A 645 -6.97 4.97 24.61
C LYS A 645 -6.82 3.73 23.70
N LYS A 646 -7.30 2.56 24.14
CA LYS A 646 -7.32 1.34 23.32
C LYS A 646 -8.53 1.26 22.37
N PHE A 647 -9.43 2.25 22.43
CA PHE A 647 -10.71 2.24 21.72
C PHE A 647 -10.63 2.81 20.31
N LEU A 648 -9.96 3.95 20.11
CA LEU A 648 -9.96 4.64 18.82
C LEU A 648 -8.54 4.85 18.32
N GLU A 649 -8.29 4.43 17.09
CA GLU A 649 -7.11 4.77 16.31
C GLU A 649 -7.56 5.56 15.09
N SER A 650 -6.99 6.75 14.91
CA SER A 650 -7.39 7.68 13.86
C SER A 650 -6.18 8.22 13.11
N GLN A 651 -6.40 8.60 11.87
CA GLN A 651 -5.40 9.27 11.06
C GLN A 651 -6.03 10.39 10.25
N LEU A 652 -5.55 11.60 10.47
CA LEU A 652 -5.91 12.78 9.71
C LEU A 652 -4.82 13.05 8.67
N THR A 653 -5.17 13.09 7.39
CA THR A 653 -4.32 13.57 6.30
C THR A 653 -4.93 14.84 5.72
N VAL A 654 -4.13 15.89 5.63
CA VAL A 654 -4.52 17.17 5.02
C VAL A 654 -3.49 17.53 3.96
N ASN A 655 -3.93 17.76 2.73
CA ASN A 655 -3.10 18.22 1.62
C ASN A 655 -3.65 19.53 1.09
N PHE A 656 -2.87 20.61 1.15
CA PHE A 656 -3.17 21.88 0.51
C PHE A 656 -2.24 22.06 -0.67
N PHE A 657 -2.77 22.38 -1.85
CA PHE A 657 -1.94 22.59 -3.03
C PHE A 657 -2.52 23.63 -3.96
N ARG A 658 -1.64 24.26 -4.74
CA ARG A 658 -2.01 25.08 -5.89
C ARG A 658 -1.56 24.38 -7.16
N GLN A 659 -2.49 24.21 -8.10
CA GLN A 659 -2.20 23.75 -9.45
C GLN A 659 -2.30 24.92 -10.43
N THR A 660 -1.47 24.90 -11.47
CA THR A 660 -1.55 25.81 -12.61
C THR A 660 -1.30 25.04 -13.90
N ASP A 661 -2.28 25.10 -14.80
CA ASP A 661 -2.18 24.56 -16.15
C ASP A 661 -2.17 25.74 -17.13
N LYS A 662 -1.24 25.74 -18.09
CA LYS A 662 -1.11 26.81 -19.07
C LYS A 662 -0.93 26.25 -20.47
N ASP A 663 -1.62 26.86 -21.42
CA ASP A 663 -1.42 26.62 -22.85
C ASP A 663 -1.67 27.93 -23.64
N ASN A 664 -0.83 28.22 -24.62
CA ASN A 664 -1.00 29.38 -25.52
C ASN A 664 -1.50 29.00 -26.92
N ASP A 665 -1.70 27.71 -27.20
CA ASP A 665 -2.13 27.21 -28.51
C ASP A 665 -2.99 25.95 -28.39
N PHE A 666 -4.09 26.04 -27.65
CA PHE A 666 -5.08 24.97 -27.54
C PHE A 666 -6.20 25.19 -28.57
N HIS A 667 -6.05 24.64 -29.78
CA HIS A 667 -7.00 24.86 -30.90
C HIS A 667 -7.24 26.37 -31.18
N GLY A 668 -6.18 27.19 -31.12
CA GLY A 668 -6.28 28.65 -31.25
C GLY A 668 -6.77 29.39 -29.99
N LEU A 669 -7.18 28.66 -28.95
CA LEU A 669 -7.51 29.23 -27.63
C LEU A 669 -6.24 29.33 -26.79
N ARG A 670 -6.19 30.31 -25.89
CA ARG A 670 -5.10 30.47 -24.91
C ARG A 670 -5.69 30.45 -23.53
N PHE A 671 -5.08 29.77 -22.57
CA PHE A 671 -5.52 29.80 -21.18
C PHE A 671 -4.37 29.67 -20.19
N ARG A 672 -4.59 30.23 -18.99
CA ARG A 672 -3.78 29.99 -17.81
C ARG A 672 -4.72 29.82 -16.63
N ASN A 673 -5.01 28.58 -16.29
CA ASN A 673 -5.92 28.26 -15.19
C ASN A 673 -5.11 27.95 -13.93
N SER A 674 -5.50 28.53 -12.79
CA SER A 674 -4.85 28.28 -11.51
C SER A 674 -5.91 28.09 -10.42
N HIS A 675 -5.75 27.05 -9.61
CA HIS A 675 -6.71 26.73 -8.55
C HIS A 675 -5.98 26.33 -7.27
N ASN A 676 -6.50 26.78 -6.12
CA ASN A 676 -6.05 26.30 -4.81
C ASN A 676 -7.03 25.23 -4.35
N SER A 677 -6.53 24.04 -4.06
CA SER A 677 -7.32 22.89 -3.66
C SER A 677 -6.86 22.38 -2.30
N PHE A 678 -7.76 21.76 -1.57
CA PHE A 678 -7.41 20.97 -0.41
C PHE A 678 -8.12 19.63 -0.39
N ILE A 679 -7.43 18.64 0.16
CA ILE A 679 -7.94 17.30 0.42
C ILE A 679 -7.80 17.06 1.91
N ILE A 680 -8.91 16.71 2.56
CA ILE A 680 -8.93 16.29 3.96
C ILE A 680 -9.42 14.84 3.98
N GLN A 681 -8.65 13.94 4.59
CA GLN A 681 -9.02 12.55 4.79
C GLN A 681 -8.90 12.22 6.27
N LEU A 682 -9.91 11.53 6.81
CA LEU A 682 -9.94 11.06 8.17
C LEU A 682 -10.31 9.58 8.18
N ASP A 683 -9.37 8.74 8.60
CA ASP A 683 -9.58 7.30 8.76
C ASP A 683 -9.67 6.97 10.24
N ASN A 684 -10.78 6.37 10.68
CA ASN A 684 -10.99 5.95 12.07
C ASN A 684 -11.20 4.45 12.15
N THR A 685 -10.62 3.88 13.19
CA THR A 685 -10.77 2.48 13.56
C THR A 685 -11.14 2.39 15.03
N PHE A 686 -12.26 1.73 15.30
CA PHE A 686 -12.80 1.50 16.63
C PHE A 686 -12.57 0.05 17.04
N ASN A 687 -11.88 -0.18 18.16
CA ASN A 687 -11.80 -1.48 18.80
C ASN A 687 -13.07 -1.68 19.65
N ILE A 688 -14.07 -2.32 19.06
CA ILE A 688 -15.40 -2.52 19.68
C ILE A 688 -15.32 -3.59 20.77
N SER A 689 -14.62 -4.69 20.48
CA SER A 689 -14.41 -5.78 21.43
C SER A 689 -13.09 -6.48 21.13
N SER A 690 -12.37 -6.89 22.17
CA SER A 690 -11.16 -7.70 22.02
C SER A 690 -11.43 -9.21 22.11
N LYS A 691 -12.57 -9.62 22.69
CA LYS A 691 -13.03 -11.02 22.79
C LYS A 691 -14.57 -11.06 22.76
N PRO A 692 -15.20 -11.43 21.64
CA PRO A 692 -14.59 -11.70 20.32
C PRO A 692 -13.88 -10.48 19.73
N ASP A 693 -12.88 -10.67 18.87
CA ASP A 693 -12.14 -9.56 18.23
C ASP A 693 -13.01 -8.91 17.14
N ILE A 694 -13.61 -7.76 17.47
CA ILE A 694 -14.51 -6.99 16.61
C ILE A 694 -13.98 -5.57 16.49
N LYS A 695 -13.84 -5.09 15.25
CA LYS A 695 -13.40 -3.73 14.95
C LYS A 695 -14.37 -3.05 13.99
N GLY A 696 -14.68 -1.79 14.28
CA GLY A 696 -15.43 -0.90 13.40
C GLY A 696 -14.50 0.06 12.67
N GLU A 697 -14.93 0.52 11.50
CA GLU A 697 -14.23 1.54 10.73
C GLU A 697 -15.19 2.63 10.30
N LEU A 698 -14.68 3.87 10.30
CA LEU A 698 -15.33 5.02 9.69
C LEU A 698 -14.26 5.86 9.01
N SER A 699 -14.23 5.85 7.69
CA SER A 699 -13.32 6.66 6.90
C SER A 699 -14.08 7.65 6.04
N GLY A 700 -13.46 8.79 5.76
CA GLY A 700 -13.99 9.72 4.79
C GLY A 700 -12.94 10.65 4.24
N TYR A 701 -13.20 11.18 3.05
CA TYR A 701 -12.38 12.23 2.46
C TYR A 701 -13.27 13.30 1.82
N TYR A 702 -12.76 14.52 1.79
CA TYR A 702 -13.35 15.68 1.12
C TYR A 702 -12.30 16.30 0.21
N ILE A 703 -12.66 16.56 -1.05
CA ILE A 703 -11.84 17.26 -2.02
C ILE A 703 -12.56 18.56 -2.37
N SER A 704 -11.90 19.70 -2.20
CA SER A 704 -12.51 21.03 -2.38
C SER A 704 -12.78 21.43 -3.84
N GLY A 705 -12.41 20.59 -4.79
CA GLY A 705 -12.40 20.89 -6.23
C GLY A 705 -10.98 21.04 -6.79
N GLY A 706 -10.86 21.31 -8.08
CA GLY A 706 -9.59 21.42 -8.78
C GLY A 706 -9.76 21.80 -10.25
N ILE A 707 -8.71 21.63 -11.04
CA ILE A 707 -8.71 21.96 -12.48
C ILE A 707 -8.02 20.87 -13.30
N GLN A 708 -8.38 20.78 -14.58
CA GLN A 708 -7.65 20.03 -15.60
C GLN A 708 -7.73 20.78 -16.93
N GLY A 709 -6.65 21.46 -17.33
CA GLY A 709 -6.68 22.36 -18.48
C GLY A 709 -7.74 23.46 -18.30
N ILE A 710 -8.74 23.46 -19.17
CA ILE A 710 -9.89 24.40 -19.12
C ILE A 710 -11.06 23.92 -18.25
N TYR A 711 -11.02 22.67 -17.73
CA TYR A 711 -12.05 22.18 -16.82
C TYR A 711 -11.86 22.70 -15.40
N ASP A 712 -12.98 23.06 -14.78
CA ASP A 712 -13.15 23.12 -13.33
C ASP A 712 -13.78 21.82 -12.84
N ILE A 713 -13.17 21.22 -11.83
CA ILE A 713 -13.65 20.01 -11.14
C ILE A 713 -14.31 20.47 -9.85
N GLU A 714 -15.59 20.16 -9.66
CA GLU A 714 -16.31 20.52 -8.44
C GLU A 714 -15.84 19.71 -7.23
N HIS A 715 -16.17 20.22 -6.03
CA HIS A 715 -15.93 19.52 -4.79
C HIS A 715 -16.78 18.25 -4.68
N PHE A 716 -16.24 17.24 -4.02
CA PHE A 716 -16.97 16.01 -3.70
C PHE A 716 -16.36 15.36 -2.47
N TYR A 717 -17.10 14.42 -1.89
CA TYR A 717 -16.65 13.70 -0.70
C TYR A 717 -17.18 12.28 -0.70
N SER A 718 -16.58 11.43 0.13
CA SER A 718 -17.07 10.08 0.37
C SER A 718 -16.92 9.75 1.84
N ILE A 719 -17.92 9.05 2.38
CA ILE A 719 -17.87 8.46 3.72
C ILE A 719 -18.13 6.98 3.57
N ALA A 720 -17.29 6.17 4.19
CA ALA A 720 -17.36 4.73 4.21
C ALA A 720 -17.34 4.22 5.66
N ALA A 721 -18.07 3.15 5.92
CA ALA A 721 -18.09 2.49 7.23
C ALA A 721 -18.02 0.98 7.07
N GLY A 722 -17.43 0.31 8.04
CA GLY A 722 -17.30 -1.14 8.02
C GLY A 722 -17.18 -1.75 9.40
N ILE A 723 -17.35 -3.07 9.46
CA ILE A 723 -17.13 -3.88 10.65
C ILE A 723 -16.41 -5.16 10.25
N LYS A 724 -15.43 -5.58 11.05
CA LYS A 724 -14.83 -6.90 10.96
C LYS A 724 -14.93 -7.65 12.27
N TRP A 725 -15.00 -8.97 12.13
CA TRP A 725 -14.79 -9.93 13.19
C TRP A 725 -13.66 -10.88 12.76
N GLN A 726 -12.79 -11.24 13.69
CA GLN A 726 -11.80 -12.30 13.46
C GLN A 726 -11.72 -13.25 14.65
N THR A 727 -11.36 -14.49 14.37
CA THR A 727 -11.08 -15.45 15.44
C THR A 727 -9.82 -15.05 16.21
N ASN A 728 -9.72 -15.42 17.48
CA ASN A 728 -8.56 -15.09 18.31
C ASN A 728 -7.22 -15.64 17.74
N ASN A 729 -7.28 -16.74 16.99
CA ASN A 729 -6.12 -17.31 16.28
C ASN A 729 -5.90 -16.72 14.87
N LYS A 730 -6.68 -15.68 14.50
CA LYS A 730 -6.68 -14.96 13.22
C LYS A 730 -6.82 -15.86 11.98
N ARG A 731 -7.39 -17.07 12.16
CA ARG A 731 -7.61 -18.04 11.07
C ARG A 731 -8.82 -17.71 10.22
N ILE A 732 -9.89 -17.18 10.83
CA ILE A 732 -11.07 -16.73 10.10
C ILE A 732 -11.21 -15.23 10.31
N GLU A 733 -11.46 -14.52 9.23
CA GLU A 733 -11.78 -13.10 9.24
C GLU A 733 -13.03 -12.90 8.37
N VAL A 734 -14.01 -12.19 8.92
CA VAL A 734 -15.26 -11.82 8.26
C VAL A 734 -15.39 -10.32 8.33
N GLY A 735 -15.58 -9.66 7.20
CA GLY A 735 -15.72 -8.22 7.13
C GLY A 735 -16.87 -7.79 6.25
N ALA A 736 -17.55 -6.71 6.65
CA ALA A 736 -18.57 -6.03 5.86
C ALA A 736 -18.24 -4.54 5.80
N LYS A 737 -18.40 -3.91 4.63
CA LYS A 737 -18.12 -2.49 4.42
C LYS A 737 -19.11 -1.90 3.42
N VAL A 738 -19.51 -0.65 3.63
CA VAL A 738 -20.22 0.18 2.65
C VAL A 738 -19.34 1.37 2.31
N ASP A 739 -18.98 1.50 1.05
CA ASP A 739 -18.30 2.67 0.50
C ASP A 739 -19.33 3.69 -0.03
N ASP A 740 -19.02 4.97 0.14
CA ASP A 740 -19.86 6.12 -0.26
C ASP A 740 -21.33 6.03 0.18
N ILE A 741 -21.55 5.91 1.48
CA ILE A 741 -22.87 5.74 2.13
C ILE A 741 -23.90 6.79 1.67
N PHE A 742 -23.44 8.00 1.33
CA PHE A 742 -24.28 9.13 0.96
C PHE A 742 -24.39 9.39 -0.55
N ARG A 743 -23.77 8.55 -1.41
CA ARG A 743 -23.75 8.73 -2.88
C ARG A 743 -23.20 10.08 -3.33
N THR A 744 -22.12 10.55 -2.69
CA THR A 744 -21.57 11.90 -2.90
C THR A 744 -20.30 11.93 -3.74
N THR A 745 -19.86 10.79 -4.26
CA THR A 745 -18.70 10.69 -5.17
C THR A 745 -18.98 11.04 -6.62
N ASN A 746 -20.21 11.47 -6.95
CA ASN A 746 -20.56 11.91 -8.30
C ASN A 746 -19.80 13.19 -8.65
N VAL A 747 -18.90 13.14 -9.63
CA VAL A 747 -18.04 14.25 -9.99
C VAL A 747 -18.72 15.12 -11.05
N THR A 748 -18.74 16.43 -10.82
CA THR A 748 -19.17 17.41 -11.82
C THR A 748 -17.96 18.12 -12.41
N LEU A 749 -17.84 18.10 -13.73
CA LEU A 749 -16.85 18.85 -14.51
C LEU A 749 -17.57 20.00 -15.21
N ARG A 750 -16.98 21.20 -15.20
CA ARG A 750 -17.51 22.35 -15.92
C ARG A 750 -16.43 23.01 -16.76
N THR A 751 -16.80 23.47 -17.93
CA THR A 751 -16.03 24.40 -18.75
C THR A 751 -16.95 25.55 -19.08
N ASN A 752 -16.50 26.78 -18.80
CA ASN A 752 -17.14 28.00 -19.29
C ASN A 752 -16.02 28.97 -19.68
N TYR A 753 -15.44 28.74 -20.85
CA TYR A 753 -14.25 29.42 -21.32
C TYR A 753 -14.37 29.78 -22.80
N GLN A 754 -14.50 31.06 -23.11
CA GLN A 754 -14.71 31.54 -24.48
C GLN A 754 -15.90 30.83 -25.14
N ASN A 755 -15.68 30.12 -26.26
CA ASN A 755 -16.69 29.35 -26.98
C ASN A 755 -16.86 27.91 -26.46
N GLN A 756 -16.22 27.56 -25.34
CA GLN A 756 -16.29 26.25 -24.72
C GLN A 756 -17.23 26.30 -23.51
N ASN A 757 -18.38 25.62 -23.59
CA ASN A 757 -19.38 25.54 -22.55
C ASN A 757 -19.93 24.12 -22.43
N ILE A 758 -19.43 23.39 -21.44
CA ILE A 758 -19.79 21.99 -21.16
C ILE A 758 -19.95 21.81 -19.66
N LYS A 759 -20.97 21.07 -19.24
CA LYS A 759 -21.16 20.57 -17.88
C LYS A 759 -21.37 19.07 -17.94
N MET A 760 -20.43 18.30 -17.41
CA MET A 760 -20.52 16.84 -17.32
C MET A 760 -20.72 16.41 -15.87
N ARG A 761 -21.55 15.39 -15.64
CA ARG A 761 -21.76 14.75 -14.35
C ARG A 761 -21.58 13.26 -14.50
N ASP A 762 -20.57 12.72 -13.83
CA ASP A 762 -20.28 11.29 -13.83
C ASP A 762 -20.86 10.66 -12.55
N TYR A 763 -21.72 9.65 -12.71
CA TYR A 763 -22.37 8.96 -11.62
C TYR A 763 -21.69 7.61 -11.38
N ALA A 764 -21.08 7.48 -10.20
CA ALA A 764 -20.45 6.25 -9.76
C ALA A 764 -21.49 5.22 -9.29
N ASP A 765 -21.15 3.93 -9.38
CA ASP A 765 -21.98 2.84 -8.85
C ASP A 765 -21.89 2.76 -7.32
N THR A 766 -22.57 3.68 -6.63
CA THR A 766 -22.55 3.84 -5.17
C THR A 766 -23.96 4.01 -4.57
N PRO A 767 -24.19 3.67 -3.29
CA PRO A 767 -23.25 3.08 -2.35
C PRO A 767 -22.85 1.67 -2.78
N PHE A 768 -21.64 1.27 -2.40
CA PHE A 768 -21.07 -0.02 -2.77
C PHE A 768 -20.85 -0.86 -1.52
N PHE A 769 -21.60 -1.96 -1.38
CA PHE A 769 -21.43 -2.89 -0.28
C PHE A 769 -20.43 -3.99 -0.64
N ARG A 770 -19.61 -4.37 0.33
CA ARG A 770 -18.65 -5.47 0.23
C ARG A 770 -18.75 -6.35 1.46
N PHE A 771 -18.84 -7.65 1.24
CA PHE A 771 -18.72 -8.69 2.26
C PHE A 771 -17.58 -9.63 1.89
N ASN A 772 -16.70 -9.91 2.85
CA ASN A 772 -15.55 -10.78 2.62
C ASN A 772 -15.41 -11.79 3.75
N VAL A 773 -15.02 -13.01 3.38
CA VAL A 773 -14.66 -14.07 4.30
C VAL A 773 -13.31 -14.62 3.86
N SER A 774 -12.38 -14.73 4.79
CA SER A 774 -11.08 -15.38 4.53
C SER A 774 -10.77 -16.44 5.58
N TYR A 775 -10.13 -17.51 5.12
CA TYR A 775 -9.64 -18.61 5.93
C TYR A 775 -8.14 -18.81 5.69
N ARG A 776 -7.37 -18.76 6.76
CA ARG A 776 -5.91 -18.89 6.78
C ARG A 776 -5.50 -20.20 7.45
N PHE A 777 -4.56 -20.91 6.87
CA PHE A 777 -4.05 -22.19 7.37
C PHE A 777 -2.52 -22.27 7.37
N GLY A 778 -1.95 -23.25 8.08
CA GLY A 778 -0.50 -23.45 8.14
C GLY A 778 0.26 -22.39 8.94
N ASN A 779 -0.36 -21.78 9.97
CA ASN A 779 0.20 -20.67 10.75
C ASN A 779 0.50 -19.40 9.92
N TYR A 780 -0.22 -19.22 8.82
CA TYR A 780 -0.17 -18.01 8.00
C TYR A 780 -0.53 -16.73 8.78
N SER A 781 -1.31 -16.85 9.86
CA SER A 781 -1.40 -15.84 10.91
C SER A 781 -0.16 -15.91 11.81
N GLY A 782 0.75 -14.94 11.65
CA GLY A 782 1.94 -14.84 12.49
C GLY A 782 1.56 -14.87 13.98
N LYS A 783 2.18 -15.76 14.76
CA LYS A 783 2.13 -15.68 16.22
C LYS A 783 2.88 -14.44 16.69
N GLU A 784 2.40 -13.83 17.77
CA GLU A 784 3.21 -12.92 18.58
C GLU A 784 4.53 -13.63 18.92
N LYS A 785 5.66 -12.99 18.59
CA LYS A 785 6.97 -13.48 19.00
C LYS A 785 6.96 -13.65 20.52
N SER A 786 7.31 -14.85 20.99
CA SER A 786 7.65 -15.05 22.39
C SER A 786 8.75 -14.08 22.78
N THR A 787 8.59 -13.49 23.97
CA THR A 787 9.51 -12.53 24.56
C THR A 787 10.93 -13.08 24.62
N VAL A 788 11.90 -12.26 24.22
CA VAL A 788 13.33 -12.53 24.36
C VAL A 788 13.62 -12.83 25.84
N ASP A 789 14.22 -13.98 26.10
CA ASP A 789 14.76 -14.32 27.41
C ASP A 789 15.85 -13.30 27.79
N LYS A 790 15.53 -12.44 28.75
CA LYS A 790 16.43 -11.40 29.28
C LYS A 790 17.21 -11.88 30.50
N SER A 791 17.16 -13.17 30.86
CA SER A 791 17.93 -13.74 31.99
C SER A 791 19.45 -13.54 31.88
N ARG A 792 19.95 -13.18 30.69
CA ARG A 792 21.38 -12.90 30.43
C ARG A 792 21.77 -11.42 30.39
N PHE A 793 20.83 -10.49 30.56
CA PHE A 793 21.18 -9.07 30.76
C PHE A 793 21.12 -8.77 32.27
N GLY A 794 22.29 -8.94 32.92
CA GLY A 794 22.52 -8.41 34.26
C GLY A 794 22.27 -6.89 34.29
N ARG A 795 21.83 -6.41 35.45
CA ARG A 795 21.43 -5.02 35.73
C ARG A 795 22.43 -3.97 35.27
#